data_AF-A0A6L5ERK8-F1
#
_entry.id   AF-A0A6L5ERK8-F1
#
_cell.length_a   1.000
_cell.length_b   1.000
_cell.length_c   1.000
_cell.angle_alpha   90.00
_cell.angle_beta   90.00
_cell.angle_gamma   90.00
#
_symmetry.space_group_name_H-M   'P 1'
#
loop_
_entity.id
_entity.type
_entity.pdbx_description
1 polymer ?
#
loop_
_entity_poly.entity_id
_entity_poly.type
_entity_poly.pdbx_seq_one_letter_code
_entity_poly.pdbx_strand_id
1 'polypeptide(L)'
;MAFAAEHPVLSHAEFRPVGDIERSDRPFEVVSEYAPAGDQPAAIKELDERLRRGERDVVLMGATGTGKSATAAWLIEKQQRPTLVMAPNKTLAAQLANELRQLLPNNAVEYFVSYYDYYQPEAYIAQTDTYIEKDSSINEDVERLRHRATSSLLSRRDVVVVSSVSCIYGLGTPQSYLDRSAVLKVGEEIERDRFLRLLVDIQYDRNDVALARGSFRVKGDTVDIIPAYEEVAVRVEFFGDEVDALYYIHPVTGEEIRKVDQLRIFPATHYVAGPERMNKAVSEIKIELSERLADLENRGKLLEAQRLRMRTEYDLEMIEQMGFCSGIENYSRHIDGRAAGSAPATLIDYFPEDFLTIIDESHVTVPQIGGMYEGDMSRKRNLVEFGFRLPSAVDNRPLTFDEFEDRVGQTVYLSATPGDYEMAASGGEFVEQVIRPTGLVDPTVDVRPTRGQIDDLMEEIRVRTGKDERVLVTTLTKKMAEDLTDYFLENGIRVRYLHSDIDTLQRVELLRQLRLGEYDVLVGINLLREGLDLPEVSLVAILDADKEGFLRSERSLIQTIGRAARNVSGAVIMYADSVTDSMQYALDETERRRAKQIAYNEEHGIDPQPLRKKIADILDQVYEREEGDGGSAATVDRPRAKDMPAAEVQKLIDDLTAQMGAAARELKFELAGRLRDEIADLKKELRGIKEMGI
;
A
#
# COMPACT_ATOMS: atom_id res chain seq x y z
N MET A 1 17.32 15.89 -35.64
CA MET A 1 17.54 14.47 -35.27
C MET A 1 16.19 13.87 -34.88
N ALA A 2 15.99 12.57 -35.09
CA ALA A 2 14.68 11.93 -35.05
C ALA A 2 14.13 11.83 -33.62
N PHE A 3 12.92 12.34 -33.39
CA PHE A 3 12.16 12.11 -32.17
C PHE A 3 11.69 10.65 -32.15
N ALA A 4 11.76 9.98 -31.00
CA ALA A 4 11.25 8.61 -30.85
C ALA A 4 9.75 8.50 -31.20
N ALA A 5 9.00 9.61 -31.10
CA ALA A 5 7.60 9.72 -31.52
C ALA A 5 7.38 9.69 -33.06
N GLU A 6 8.42 9.85 -33.88
CA GLU A 6 8.31 9.98 -35.35
C GLU A 6 8.70 8.69 -36.12
N HIS A 7 9.07 7.62 -35.42
CA HIS A 7 9.35 6.32 -36.02
C HIS A 7 8.49 5.23 -35.37
N PRO A 8 7.56 4.59 -36.10
CA PRO A 8 6.85 3.44 -35.57
C PRO A 8 7.82 2.27 -35.52
N VAL A 9 8.53 2.12 -34.40
CA VAL A 9 9.27 0.90 -34.11
C VAL A 9 8.25 -0.17 -33.76
N LEU A 10 8.19 -1.19 -34.60
CA LEU A 10 7.32 -2.35 -34.47
C LEU A 10 7.50 -2.98 -33.09
N SER A 11 6.39 -3.13 -32.37
CA SER A 11 6.27 -3.76 -31.06
C SER A 11 6.76 -5.21 -31.12
N HIS A 12 8.00 -5.48 -30.71
CA HIS A 12 8.45 -6.84 -30.44
C HIS A 12 9.47 -6.92 -29.29
N ALA A 13 8.94 -6.70 -28.11
CA ALA A 13 9.09 -7.55 -26.93
C ALA A 13 7.83 -7.20 -26.15
N GLU A 14 6.78 -8.05 -26.14
CA GLU A 14 5.41 -7.47 -26.13
C GLU A 14 5.17 -6.44 -25.01
N PHE A 15 5.86 -6.54 -23.85
CA PHE A 15 5.83 -5.49 -22.83
C PHE A 15 7.17 -4.99 -22.28
N ARG A 16 8.34 -5.60 -22.54
CA ARG A 16 9.62 -5.01 -22.09
C ARG A 16 10.18 -4.06 -23.14
N PRO A 17 10.87 -2.98 -22.75
CA PRO A 17 11.47 -2.06 -23.70
C PRO A 17 12.44 -2.78 -24.64
N VAL A 18 12.36 -2.49 -25.94
CA VAL A 18 13.25 -3.05 -26.97
C VAL A 18 14.46 -2.13 -27.11
N GLY A 19 15.65 -2.66 -26.85
CA GLY A 19 16.93 -1.92 -26.92
C GLY A 19 17.50 -1.54 -25.55
N ASP A 20 18.75 -1.06 -25.53
CA ASP A 20 19.40 -0.61 -24.30
C ASP A 20 18.80 0.73 -23.85
N ILE A 21 18.03 0.72 -22.77
CA ILE A 21 17.65 1.96 -22.08
C ILE A 21 18.88 2.47 -21.34
N GLU A 22 19.35 3.66 -21.72
CA GLU A 22 20.37 4.38 -20.95
C GLU A 22 19.82 4.71 -19.56
N ARG A 23 20.22 3.90 -18.57
CA ARG A 23 19.96 4.13 -17.16
C ARG A 23 21.23 4.66 -16.53
N SER A 24 21.10 5.69 -15.69
CA SER A 24 22.21 6.10 -14.84
C SER A 24 22.61 4.97 -13.88
N ASP A 25 23.92 4.72 -13.79
CA ASP A 25 24.51 3.65 -13.01
C ASP A 25 25.13 4.24 -11.74
N ARG A 26 24.30 4.37 -10.70
CA ARG A 26 24.73 4.70 -9.34
C ARG A 26 24.61 3.44 -8.49
N PRO A 27 25.57 3.13 -7.59
CA PRO A 27 25.46 1.95 -6.74
C PRO A 27 24.45 2.16 -5.61
N PHE A 28 23.81 1.08 -5.16
CA PHE A 28 23.11 1.05 -3.87
C PHE A 28 24.10 1.21 -2.73
N GLU A 29 23.76 2.04 -1.74
CA GLU A 29 24.58 2.33 -0.56
C GLU A 29 23.69 2.40 0.68
N VAL A 30 23.90 1.49 1.63
CA VAL A 30 23.19 1.52 2.91
C VAL A 30 23.87 2.49 3.86
N VAL A 31 23.14 3.51 4.30
CA VAL A 31 23.55 4.46 5.33
C VAL A 31 22.78 4.13 6.61
N SER A 32 23.48 3.62 7.62
CA SER A 32 22.87 3.22 8.89
C SER A 32 23.85 3.43 10.04
N GLU A 33 23.33 3.81 11.21
CA GLU A 33 24.10 3.81 12.47
C GLU A 33 24.31 2.39 13.00
N TYR A 34 23.56 1.42 12.48
CA TYR A 34 23.59 0.02 12.88
C TYR A 34 24.40 -0.82 11.88
N ALA A 35 25.15 -1.79 12.40
CA ALA A 35 25.76 -2.86 11.61
C ALA A 35 24.92 -4.16 11.72
N PRO A 36 24.99 -5.07 10.73
CA PRO A 36 24.36 -6.38 10.83
C PRO A 36 24.77 -7.10 12.13
N ALA A 37 23.78 -7.57 12.90
CA ALA A 37 23.99 -8.17 14.22
C ALA A 37 23.14 -9.44 14.40
N GLY A 38 23.39 -10.21 15.46
CA GLY A 38 22.73 -11.50 15.66
C GLY A 38 23.09 -12.48 14.54
N ASP A 39 22.08 -13.09 13.94
CA ASP A 39 22.23 -13.98 12.79
C ASP A 39 22.06 -13.27 11.43
N GLN A 40 21.82 -11.95 11.40
CA GLN A 40 21.76 -11.17 10.15
C GLN A 40 23.03 -11.34 9.28
N PRO A 41 24.28 -11.30 9.80
CA PRO A 41 25.45 -11.45 8.93
C PRO A 41 25.50 -12.79 8.21
N ALA A 42 25.11 -13.87 8.90
CA ALA A 42 25.06 -15.22 8.33
C ALA A 42 23.91 -15.34 7.32
N ALA A 43 22.73 -14.83 7.65
CA ALA A 43 21.58 -14.83 6.77
C ALA A 43 21.84 -14.04 5.47
N ILE A 44 22.38 -12.82 5.57
CA ILE A 44 22.73 -12.00 4.40
C ILE A 44 23.75 -12.72 3.52
N LYS A 45 24.77 -13.34 4.12
CA LYS A 45 25.79 -14.09 3.38
C LYS A 45 25.17 -15.28 2.65
N GLU A 46 24.34 -16.07 3.31
CA GLU A 46 23.70 -17.24 2.71
C GLU A 46 22.73 -16.85 1.60
N LEU A 47 21.91 -15.81 1.81
CA LEU A 47 21.02 -15.26 0.77
C LEU A 47 21.81 -14.81 -0.47
N ASP A 48 22.90 -14.06 -0.28
CA ASP A 48 23.79 -13.62 -1.37
C ASP A 48 24.41 -14.81 -2.13
N GLU A 49 24.89 -15.83 -1.40
CA GLU A 49 25.47 -17.05 -2.00
C GLU A 49 24.44 -17.87 -2.79
N ARG A 50 23.21 -18.04 -2.26
CA ARG A 50 22.10 -18.72 -2.96
C ARG A 50 21.70 -17.99 -4.24
N LEU A 51 21.53 -16.66 -4.17
CA LEU A 51 21.20 -15.84 -5.33
C LEU A 51 22.30 -15.86 -6.39
N ARG A 52 23.59 -15.78 -5.99
CA ARG A 52 24.74 -15.87 -6.92
C ARG A 52 24.89 -17.24 -7.57
N ARG A 53 24.42 -18.31 -6.94
CA ARG A 53 24.33 -19.65 -7.54
C ARG A 53 23.18 -19.80 -8.54
N GLY A 54 22.33 -18.79 -8.68
CA GLY A 54 21.19 -18.79 -9.58
C GLY A 54 19.97 -19.52 -9.03
N GLU A 55 19.88 -19.72 -7.70
CA GLU A 55 18.64 -20.23 -7.09
C GLU A 55 17.51 -19.24 -7.38
N ARG A 56 16.40 -19.74 -7.95
CA ARG A 56 15.25 -18.91 -8.33
C ARG A 56 14.48 -18.45 -7.09
N ASP A 57 14.23 -19.37 -6.16
CA ASP A 57 13.31 -19.18 -5.04
C ASP A 57 14.04 -19.41 -3.73
N VAL A 58 14.18 -18.36 -2.92
CA VAL A 58 14.94 -18.40 -1.67
C VAL A 58 14.06 -17.92 -0.52
N VAL A 59 13.99 -18.69 0.56
CA VAL A 59 13.18 -18.33 1.74
C VAL A 59 14.08 -17.78 2.85
N LEU A 60 13.75 -16.60 3.36
CA LEU A 60 14.23 -16.11 4.66
C LEU A 60 13.15 -16.37 5.71
N MET A 61 13.37 -17.40 6.53
CA MET A 61 12.55 -17.68 7.71
C MET A 61 12.97 -16.75 8.86
N GLY A 62 12.46 -15.52 8.84
CA GLY A 62 12.81 -14.47 9.76
C GLY A 62 11.77 -14.24 10.86
N ALA A 63 12.11 -14.49 12.12
CA ALA A 63 11.22 -14.23 13.25
C ALA A 63 10.85 -12.74 13.36
N THR A 64 9.74 -12.43 14.03
CA THR A 64 9.30 -11.05 14.24
C THR A 64 10.33 -10.28 15.09
N GLY A 65 10.76 -9.13 14.57
CA GLY A 65 11.70 -8.25 15.27
C GLY A 65 13.17 -8.55 15.09
N THR A 66 13.54 -9.45 14.18
CA THR A 66 14.95 -9.71 13.84
C THR A 66 15.51 -8.73 12.80
N GLY A 67 14.73 -7.74 12.35
CA GLY A 67 15.17 -6.72 11.40
C GLY A 67 15.19 -7.18 9.94
N LYS A 68 14.14 -7.89 9.50
CA LYS A 68 14.00 -8.39 8.11
C LYS A 68 14.15 -7.29 7.04
N SER A 69 13.61 -6.10 7.28
CA SER A 69 13.73 -4.96 6.35
C SER A 69 15.18 -4.46 6.21
N ALA A 70 15.94 -4.42 7.31
CA ALA A 70 17.36 -4.10 7.28
C ALA A 70 18.16 -5.19 6.54
N THR A 71 17.88 -6.48 6.81
CA THR A 71 18.44 -7.61 6.05
C THR A 71 18.18 -7.46 4.55
N ALA A 72 16.96 -7.08 4.16
CA ALA A 72 16.63 -6.81 2.76
C ALA A 72 17.44 -5.65 2.18
N ALA A 73 17.60 -4.53 2.90
CA ALA A 73 18.41 -3.39 2.45
C ALA A 73 19.88 -3.78 2.20
N TRP A 74 20.51 -4.50 3.13
CA TRP A 74 21.89 -4.98 2.96
C TRP A 74 22.01 -6.03 1.86
N LEU A 75 20.98 -6.85 1.64
CA LEU A 75 20.94 -7.78 0.51
C LEU A 75 20.88 -7.02 -0.82
N ILE A 76 20.04 -5.98 -0.92
CA ILE A 76 19.93 -5.12 -2.11
C ILE A 76 21.28 -4.46 -2.40
N GLU A 77 21.95 -3.91 -1.39
CA GLU A 77 23.30 -3.36 -1.51
C GLU A 77 24.33 -4.39 -1.97
N LYS A 78 24.27 -5.64 -1.50
CA LYS A 78 25.18 -6.70 -1.99
C LYS A 78 24.91 -7.12 -3.42
N GLN A 79 23.64 -7.14 -3.82
CA GLN A 79 23.20 -7.63 -5.12
C GLN A 79 23.31 -6.57 -6.23
N GLN A 80 23.24 -5.28 -5.88
CA GLN A 80 23.34 -4.15 -6.82
C GLN A 80 22.35 -4.24 -8.00
N ARG A 81 21.13 -4.70 -7.71
CA ARG A 81 20.06 -4.93 -8.70
C ARG A 81 18.84 -4.09 -8.36
N PRO A 82 18.14 -3.51 -9.35
CA PRO A 82 16.83 -2.91 -9.12
C PRO A 82 15.94 -3.93 -8.41
N THR A 83 15.16 -3.50 -7.43
CA THR A 83 14.43 -4.43 -6.56
C THR A 83 12.95 -4.07 -6.46
N LEU A 84 12.09 -5.06 -6.67
CA LEU A 84 10.67 -4.98 -6.35
C LEU A 84 10.44 -5.57 -4.95
N VAL A 85 9.91 -4.77 -4.02
CA VAL A 85 9.51 -5.24 -2.69
C VAL A 85 7.99 -5.26 -2.60
N MET A 86 7.39 -6.43 -2.48
CA MET A 86 5.94 -6.60 -2.39
C MET A 86 5.48 -6.75 -0.94
N ALA A 87 4.41 -6.04 -0.58
CA ALA A 87 3.78 -6.11 0.74
C ALA A 87 2.26 -6.37 0.63
N PRO A 88 1.65 -7.04 1.62
CA PRO A 88 0.26 -7.50 1.54
C PRO A 88 -0.78 -6.37 1.69
N ASN A 89 -0.37 -5.21 2.20
CA ASN A 89 -1.26 -4.08 2.45
C ASN A 89 -0.53 -2.73 2.35
N LYS A 90 -1.31 -1.64 2.19
CA LYS A 90 -0.77 -0.27 2.03
C LYS A 90 0.02 0.21 3.26
N THR A 91 -0.39 -0.19 4.47
CA THR A 91 0.27 0.22 5.71
C THR A 91 1.69 -0.34 5.81
N LEU A 92 1.85 -1.65 5.60
CA LEU A 92 3.16 -2.29 5.62
C LEU A 92 4.03 -1.82 4.45
N ALA A 93 3.44 -1.63 3.26
CA ALA A 93 4.15 -1.05 2.12
C ALA A 93 4.72 0.35 2.44
N ALA A 94 3.94 1.21 3.12
CA ALA A 94 4.39 2.54 3.51
C ALA A 94 5.51 2.48 4.57
N GLN A 95 5.38 1.59 5.56
CA GLN A 95 6.41 1.34 6.57
C GLN A 95 7.73 0.89 5.93
N LEU A 96 7.68 -0.13 5.08
CA LEU A 96 8.85 -0.65 4.36
C LEU A 96 9.48 0.42 3.46
N ALA A 97 8.68 1.20 2.74
CA ALA A 97 9.18 2.29 1.92
C ALA A 97 9.93 3.34 2.75
N ASN A 98 9.41 3.71 3.92
CA ASN A 98 10.05 4.67 4.80
C ASN A 98 11.32 4.11 5.45
N GLU A 99 11.31 2.87 5.92
CA GLU A 99 12.49 2.20 6.46
C GLU A 99 13.60 2.09 5.40
N LEU A 100 13.24 1.70 4.17
CA LEU A 100 14.19 1.61 3.07
C LEU A 100 14.69 2.98 2.62
N ARG A 101 13.87 4.05 2.64
CA ARG A 101 14.34 5.42 2.38
C ARG A 101 15.36 5.90 3.39
N GLN A 102 15.17 5.56 4.67
CA GLN A 102 16.13 5.90 5.73
C GLN A 102 17.46 5.15 5.53
N LEU A 103 17.39 3.88 5.13
CA LEU A 103 18.57 3.04 4.91
C LEU A 103 19.26 3.31 3.57
N LEU A 104 18.55 3.74 2.53
CA LEU A 104 19.07 4.00 1.18
C LEU A 104 18.79 5.47 0.75
N PRO A 105 19.23 6.48 1.53
CA PRO A 105 18.86 7.88 1.30
C PRO A 105 19.43 8.45 -0.01
N ASN A 106 20.44 7.78 -0.55
CA ASN A 106 21.16 8.16 -1.76
C ASN A 106 20.57 7.51 -3.04
N ASN A 107 19.64 6.58 -2.92
CA ASN A 107 19.06 5.79 -4.01
C ASN A 107 17.57 6.12 -4.22
N ALA A 108 16.97 5.63 -5.30
CA ALA A 108 15.54 5.85 -5.56
C ALA A 108 14.69 4.78 -4.86
N VAL A 109 14.17 5.10 -3.68
CA VAL A 109 13.18 4.26 -2.99
C VAL A 109 11.78 4.79 -3.27
N GLU A 110 11.10 4.11 -4.18
CA GLU A 110 9.83 4.50 -4.76
C GLU A 110 8.66 3.71 -4.16
N TYR A 111 7.46 4.28 -4.25
CA TYR A 111 6.25 3.74 -3.64
C TYR A 111 5.15 3.56 -4.68
N PHE A 112 4.64 2.34 -4.82
CA PHE A 112 3.67 1.98 -5.86
C PHE A 112 2.47 1.20 -5.31
N VAL A 113 1.40 1.91 -4.98
CA VAL A 113 0.15 1.28 -4.52
C VAL A 113 -1.02 1.80 -5.33
N SER A 114 -2.22 1.27 -5.08
CA SER A 114 -3.44 1.86 -5.63
C SER A 114 -3.56 3.32 -5.17
N TYR A 115 -3.59 4.21 -6.16
CA TYR A 115 -3.91 5.64 -6.07
C TYR A 115 -5.36 5.94 -5.71
N TYR A 116 -6.23 4.95 -5.54
CA TYR A 116 -7.58 5.21 -5.04
C TYR A 116 -7.60 5.27 -3.50
N ASP A 117 -8.13 6.36 -2.95
CA ASP A 117 -8.48 6.45 -1.52
C ASP A 117 -9.74 5.65 -1.23
N TYR A 118 -10.73 5.81 -2.12
CA TYR A 118 -11.94 5.02 -2.15
C TYR A 118 -12.12 4.44 -3.56
N TYR A 119 -12.49 3.16 -3.64
CA TYR A 119 -12.76 2.50 -4.92
C TYR A 119 -13.91 1.50 -4.76
N GLN A 120 -15.00 1.80 -5.44
CA GLN A 120 -16.10 0.89 -5.68
C GLN A 120 -16.00 0.34 -7.11
N PRO A 121 -15.75 -0.97 -7.28
CA PRO A 121 -15.72 -1.58 -8.59
C PRO A 121 -17.10 -1.57 -9.25
N GLU A 122 -17.13 -1.40 -10.58
CA GLU A 122 -18.32 -1.76 -11.38
C GLU A 122 -18.66 -3.23 -11.16
N ALA A 123 -19.93 -3.54 -10.83
CA ALA A 123 -20.39 -4.90 -10.60
C ALA A 123 -21.88 -5.06 -10.90
N TYR A 124 -22.32 -6.29 -11.12
CA TYR A 124 -23.73 -6.62 -11.27
C TYR A 124 -24.10 -7.85 -10.44
N ILE A 125 -25.11 -7.69 -9.58
CA ILE A 125 -25.62 -8.73 -8.69
C ILE A 125 -26.91 -9.28 -9.29
N ALA A 126 -26.81 -10.43 -9.97
CA ALA A 126 -27.93 -11.04 -10.68
C ALA A 126 -29.12 -11.42 -9.77
N GLN A 127 -28.85 -11.77 -8.50
CA GLN A 127 -29.88 -12.18 -7.54
C GLN A 127 -30.85 -11.04 -7.19
N THR A 128 -30.37 -9.81 -7.20
CA THR A 128 -31.14 -8.61 -6.82
C THR A 128 -31.35 -7.65 -8.00
N ASP A 129 -30.96 -8.05 -9.22
CA ASP A 129 -30.96 -7.22 -10.44
C ASP A 129 -30.35 -5.82 -10.18
N THR A 130 -29.25 -5.78 -9.42
CA THR A 130 -28.64 -4.53 -8.98
C THR A 130 -27.34 -4.30 -9.73
N TYR A 131 -27.31 -3.22 -10.52
CA TYR A 131 -26.09 -2.70 -11.12
C TYR A 131 -25.45 -1.68 -10.18
N ILE A 132 -24.15 -1.88 -9.92
CA ILE A 132 -23.34 -1.04 -9.06
C ILE A 132 -22.40 -0.27 -9.97
N GLU A 133 -22.56 1.06 -10.00
CA GLU A 133 -21.67 1.94 -10.74
C GLU A 133 -20.28 2.01 -10.12
N LYS A 134 -19.28 2.21 -10.99
CA LYS A 134 -17.93 2.54 -10.57
C LYS A 134 -17.97 3.91 -9.91
N ASP A 135 -17.47 3.97 -8.68
CA ASP A 135 -17.26 5.21 -7.95
C ASP A 135 -15.86 5.18 -7.33
N SER A 136 -15.12 6.28 -7.43
CA SER A 136 -13.74 6.30 -6.98
C SER A 136 -13.22 7.70 -6.72
N SER A 137 -12.38 7.83 -5.70
CA SER A 137 -11.60 9.04 -5.43
C SER A 137 -10.12 8.76 -5.63
N ILE A 138 -9.44 9.59 -6.42
CA ILE A 138 -8.01 9.47 -6.69
C ILE A 138 -7.23 10.36 -5.72
N ASN A 139 -6.15 9.81 -5.19
CA ASN A 139 -5.15 10.51 -4.41
C ASN A 139 -4.02 10.97 -5.34
N GLU A 140 -3.95 12.28 -5.59
CA GLU A 140 -2.97 12.86 -6.52
C GLU A 140 -1.52 12.59 -6.10
N ASP A 141 -1.22 12.58 -4.79
CA ASP A 141 0.15 12.36 -4.33
C ASP A 141 0.58 10.90 -4.52
N VAL A 142 -0.33 9.94 -4.34
CA VAL A 142 -0.05 8.54 -4.65
C VAL A 142 0.08 8.34 -6.16
N GLU A 143 -0.73 9.00 -6.98
CA GLU A 143 -0.58 8.99 -8.44
C GLU A 143 0.78 9.51 -8.89
N ARG A 144 1.21 10.65 -8.34
CA ARG A 144 2.55 11.22 -8.54
C ARG A 144 3.65 10.21 -8.19
N LEU A 145 3.54 9.53 -7.04
CA LEU A 145 4.50 8.51 -6.62
C LEU A 145 4.54 7.31 -7.59
N ARG A 146 3.42 6.93 -8.20
CA ARG A 146 3.38 5.88 -9.25
C ARG A 146 4.10 6.32 -10.52
N HIS A 147 3.89 7.56 -10.95
CA HIS A 147 4.64 8.14 -12.07
C HIS A 147 6.13 8.22 -11.76
N ARG A 148 6.50 8.57 -10.52
CA ARG A 148 7.89 8.60 -10.07
C ARG A 148 8.53 7.21 -10.09
N ALA A 149 7.83 6.17 -9.63
CA ALA A 149 8.34 4.80 -9.70
C ALA A 149 8.64 4.35 -11.14
N THR A 150 7.69 4.55 -12.04
CA THR A 150 7.82 4.15 -13.46
C THR A 150 8.88 4.95 -14.21
N SER A 151 8.96 6.27 -13.99
CA SER A 151 10.02 7.10 -14.57
C SER A 151 11.41 6.78 -14.00
N SER A 152 11.54 6.53 -12.69
CA SER A 152 12.78 6.09 -12.05
C SER A 152 13.29 4.77 -12.66
N LEU A 153 12.45 3.75 -12.81
CA LEU A 153 12.81 2.47 -13.43
C LEU A 153 13.34 2.59 -14.86
N LEU A 154 12.91 3.63 -15.58
CA LEU A 154 13.31 3.92 -16.96
C LEU A 154 14.46 4.92 -17.07
N SER A 155 14.96 5.46 -15.96
CA SER A 155 16.01 6.50 -15.94
C SER A 155 17.25 6.13 -15.14
N ARG A 156 17.15 5.21 -14.17
CA ARG A 156 18.25 4.83 -13.27
C ARG A 156 18.15 3.36 -12.87
N ARG A 157 19.28 2.77 -12.44
CA ARG A 157 19.35 1.35 -12.03
C ARG A 157 19.16 1.14 -10.54
N ASP A 158 19.57 2.10 -9.71
CA ASP A 158 19.45 2.04 -8.26
C ASP A 158 18.05 2.41 -7.74
N VAL A 159 17.07 1.61 -8.18
CA VAL A 159 15.65 1.76 -7.83
C VAL A 159 15.19 0.59 -6.97
N VAL A 160 14.61 0.89 -5.83
CA VAL A 160 13.77 -0.05 -5.07
C VAL A 160 12.35 0.44 -5.17
N VAL A 161 11.43 -0.38 -5.69
CA VAL A 161 10.00 -0.04 -5.67
C VAL A 161 9.31 -0.90 -4.63
N VAL A 162 8.75 -0.24 -3.60
CA VAL A 162 7.89 -0.90 -2.63
C VAL A 162 6.45 -0.81 -3.10
N SER A 163 5.81 -1.97 -3.29
CA SER A 163 4.51 -2.08 -3.93
C SER A 163 3.54 -2.97 -3.16
N SER A 164 2.24 -2.67 -3.28
CA SER A 164 1.21 -3.67 -3.01
C SER A 164 1.03 -4.59 -4.23
N VAL A 165 -0.01 -5.43 -4.24
CA VAL A 165 -0.47 -6.13 -5.47
C VAL A 165 -0.83 -5.18 -6.62
N SER A 166 -0.78 -3.86 -6.46
CA SER A 166 -0.94 -2.95 -7.59
C SER A 166 0.10 -3.14 -8.70
N CYS A 167 1.28 -3.72 -8.43
CA CYS A 167 2.31 -3.96 -9.44
C CYS A 167 1.92 -5.02 -10.48
N ILE A 168 0.91 -5.86 -10.22
CA ILE A 168 0.41 -6.88 -11.16
C ILE A 168 -0.81 -6.41 -11.96
N TYR A 169 -1.26 -5.15 -11.76
CA TYR A 169 -2.36 -4.56 -12.53
C TYR A 169 -1.86 -3.86 -13.78
N GLY A 170 -2.76 -3.76 -14.76
CA GLY A 170 -2.51 -3.13 -16.05
C GLY A 170 -1.95 -1.71 -15.95
N LEU A 171 -0.91 -1.46 -16.73
CA LEU A 171 -0.34 -0.16 -17.08
C LEU A 171 -0.20 -0.08 -18.60
N GLY A 172 0.00 1.12 -19.15
CA GLY A 172 0.48 1.22 -20.53
C GLY A 172 1.88 0.61 -20.67
N THR A 173 2.19 0.16 -21.88
CA THR A 173 3.47 -0.50 -22.17
C THR A 173 4.65 0.46 -21.91
N PRO A 174 5.75 0.02 -21.27
CA PRO A 174 6.90 0.88 -21.01
C PRO A 174 7.56 1.38 -22.29
N GLN A 175 7.52 0.61 -23.38
CA GLN A 175 7.98 1.08 -24.70
C GLN A 175 7.19 2.30 -25.17
N SER A 176 5.85 2.23 -25.17
CA SER A 176 5.01 3.40 -25.52
C SER A 176 5.21 4.58 -24.57
N TYR A 177 5.50 4.32 -23.29
CA TYR A 177 5.80 5.38 -22.32
C TYR A 177 7.14 6.07 -22.62
N LEU A 178 8.15 5.29 -23.03
CA LEU A 178 9.46 5.79 -23.47
C LEU A 178 9.39 6.53 -24.81
N ASP A 179 8.78 5.93 -25.83
CA ASP A 179 8.72 6.48 -27.19
C ASP A 179 8.02 7.84 -27.23
N ARG A 180 7.07 8.04 -26.31
CA ARG A 180 6.36 9.29 -26.16
C ARG A 180 7.06 10.28 -25.24
N SER A 181 8.09 9.90 -24.51
CA SER A 181 8.80 10.88 -23.68
C SER A 181 9.57 11.90 -24.51
N ALA A 182 9.60 13.16 -24.03
CA ALA A 182 10.39 14.22 -24.64
C ALA A 182 11.79 14.22 -24.04
N VAL A 183 12.83 14.04 -24.84
CA VAL A 183 14.22 14.26 -24.39
C VAL A 183 14.65 15.64 -24.85
N LEU A 184 15.22 16.42 -23.93
CA LEU A 184 15.80 17.72 -24.24
C LEU A 184 17.26 17.71 -23.82
N LYS A 185 18.14 18.22 -24.69
CA LYS A 185 19.56 18.45 -24.41
C LYS A 185 19.89 19.92 -24.65
N VAL A 186 20.77 20.48 -23.82
CA VAL A 186 21.32 21.82 -24.06
C VAL A 186 22.05 21.83 -25.41
N GLY A 187 21.79 22.85 -26.24
CA GLY A 187 22.30 22.99 -27.60
C GLY A 187 21.50 22.25 -28.67
N GLU A 188 20.36 21.63 -28.31
CA GLU A 188 19.49 20.96 -29.27
C GLU A 188 18.60 21.98 -30.01
N GLU A 189 18.53 21.86 -31.35
CA GLU A 189 17.67 22.67 -32.20
C GLU A 189 16.24 22.09 -32.22
N ILE A 190 15.33 22.75 -31.50
CA ILE A 190 13.90 22.44 -31.42
C ILE A 190 13.09 23.74 -31.35
N GLU A 191 12.19 23.93 -32.32
CA GLU A 191 11.24 25.04 -32.33
C GLU A 191 10.34 24.97 -31.07
N ARG A 192 10.26 26.07 -30.33
CA ARG A 192 9.48 26.14 -29.08
C ARG A 192 8.04 25.68 -29.28
N ASP A 193 7.35 26.17 -30.30
CA ASP A 193 5.94 25.85 -30.54
C ASP A 193 5.73 24.39 -30.92
N ARG A 194 6.73 23.73 -31.54
CA ARG A 194 6.73 22.28 -31.76
C ARG A 194 6.86 21.53 -30.44
N PHE A 195 7.75 21.98 -29.56
CA PHE A 195 7.88 21.42 -28.22
C PHE A 195 6.58 21.53 -27.41
N LEU A 196 5.87 22.66 -27.47
CA LEU A 196 4.58 22.83 -26.80
C LEU A 196 3.52 21.84 -27.31
N ARG A 197 3.45 21.60 -28.62
CA ARG A 197 2.53 20.59 -29.18
C ARG A 197 2.86 19.19 -28.68
N LEU A 198 4.16 18.87 -28.59
CA LEU A 198 4.61 17.59 -28.07
C LEU A 198 4.21 17.40 -26.60
N LEU A 199 4.27 18.45 -25.77
CA LEU A 199 3.78 18.40 -24.38
C LEU A 199 2.28 18.07 -24.31
N VAL A 200 1.47 18.68 -25.18
CA VAL A 200 0.03 18.39 -25.29
C VAL A 200 -0.21 16.94 -25.75
N ASP A 201 0.55 16.45 -26.73
CA ASP A 201 0.44 15.07 -27.22
C ASP A 201 0.72 14.01 -26.13
N ILE A 202 1.50 14.38 -25.11
CA ILE A 202 1.83 13.54 -23.95
C ILE A 202 1.02 13.90 -22.70
N GLN A 203 -0.12 14.57 -22.92
CA GLN A 203 -1.18 14.86 -21.96
C GLN A 203 -0.82 15.92 -20.90
N TYR A 204 0.04 16.88 -21.24
CA TYR A 204 0.20 18.06 -20.39
C TYR A 204 -0.74 19.17 -20.81
N ASP A 205 -1.35 19.81 -19.82
CA ASP A 205 -2.23 20.95 -20.03
C ASP A 205 -1.46 22.27 -20.06
N ARG A 206 -1.82 23.18 -20.97
CA ARG A 206 -1.29 24.53 -20.94
C ARG A 206 -2.06 25.36 -19.91
N ASN A 207 -1.40 25.81 -18.85
CA ASN A 207 -1.99 26.67 -17.84
C ASN A 207 -1.04 27.81 -17.44
N ASP A 208 -1.23 28.97 -18.08
CA ASP A 208 -0.39 30.14 -17.84
C ASP A 208 -0.72 30.86 -16.50
N VAL A 209 -1.88 30.57 -15.89
CA VAL A 209 -2.37 31.23 -14.67
C VAL A 209 -1.93 30.48 -13.42
N ALA A 210 -2.20 29.18 -13.37
CA ALA A 210 -1.91 28.32 -12.23
C ALA A 210 -1.10 27.13 -12.71
N LEU A 211 0.21 27.15 -12.45
CA LEU A 211 1.09 26.05 -12.81
C LEU A 211 0.88 24.92 -11.80
N ALA A 212 0.20 23.86 -12.24
CA ALA A 212 -0.09 22.66 -11.46
C ALA A 212 0.64 21.43 -12.05
N ARG A 213 0.62 20.30 -11.34
CA ARG A 213 1.18 19.04 -11.84
C ARG A 213 0.53 18.62 -13.16
N GLY A 214 1.33 18.09 -14.09
CA GLY A 214 0.85 17.73 -15.42
C GLY A 214 0.52 18.94 -16.29
N SER A 215 1.01 20.13 -15.95
CA SER A 215 0.78 21.33 -16.76
C SER A 215 2.09 22.06 -17.10
N PHE A 216 2.02 22.91 -18.12
CA PHE A 216 3.11 23.81 -18.51
C PHE A 216 2.59 25.22 -18.75
N ARG A 217 3.50 26.19 -18.64
CA ARG A 217 3.26 27.60 -18.99
C ARG A 217 4.40 28.16 -19.83
N VAL A 218 4.10 29.23 -20.55
CA VAL A 218 5.07 29.90 -21.43
C VAL A 218 5.24 31.35 -21.02
N LYS A 219 6.49 31.76 -20.79
CA LYS A 219 6.87 33.15 -20.48
C LYS A 219 8.01 33.59 -21.41
N GLY A 220 7.65 34.21 -22.54
CA GLY A 220 8.62 34.60 -23.57
C GLY A 220 9.35 33.37 -24.10
N ASP A 221 10.66 33.33 -23.90
CA ASP A 221 11.53 32.24 -24.37
C ASP A 221 11.73 31.14 -23.32
N THR A 222 10.94 31.16 -22.23
CA THR A 222 10.98 30.14 -21.18
C THR A 222 9.71 29.33 -21.14
N VAL A 223 9.86 28.01 -20.99
CA VAL A 223 8.75 27.07 -20.77
C VAL A 223 8.96 26.43 -19.40
N ASP A 224 8.05 26.70 -18.47
CA ASP A 224 8.03 26.05 -17.17
C ASP A 224 7.03 24.88 -17.22
N ILE A 225 7.44 23.71 -16.76
CA ILE A 225 6.66 22.47 -16.77
C ILE A 225 6.67 21.91 -15.35
N ILE A 226 5.55 21.42 -14.85
CA ILE A 226 5.56 20.58 -13.64
C ILE A 226 5.29 19.13 -14.08
N PRO A 227 6.34 18.28 -14.16
CA PRO A 227 6.18 16.88 -14.49
C PRO A 227 5.20 16.17 -13.55
N ALA A 228 4.44 15.22 -14.07
CA ALA A 228 3.45 14.47 -13.26
C ALA A 228 4.09 13.65 -12.10
N TYR A 229 5.40 13.43 -12.14
CA TYR A 229 6.17 12.65 -11.17
C TYR A 229 7.07 13.48 -10.24
N GLU A 230 7.26 14.77 -10.50
CA GLU A 230 8.19 15.62 -9.75
C GLU A 230 7.46 16.54 -8.78
N GLU A 231 8.13 16.87 -7.67
CA GLU A 231 7.70 17.97 -6.77
C GLU A 231 8.19 19.32 -7.26
N VAL A 232 9.27 19.30 -8.03
CA VAL A 232 9.97 20.46 -8.59
C VAL A 232 9.52 20.70 -10.02
N ALA A 233 9.49 21.96 -10.44
CA ALA A 233 9.23 22.31 -11.82
C ALA A 233 10.52 22.21 -12.64
N VAL A 234 10.37 22.03 -13.95
CA VAL A 234 11.44 22.08 -14.94
C VAL A 234 11.29 23.37 -15.73
N ARG A 235 12.37 24.13 -15.88
CA ARG A 235 12.45 25.27 -16.80
C ARG A 235 13.33 24.94 -17.99
N VAL A 236 12.78 25.16 -19.17
CA VAL A 236 13.48 25.09 -20.46
C VAL A 236 13.62 26.51 -20.99
N GLU A 237 14.84 26.99 -21.12
CA GLU A 237 15.14 28.29 -21.73
C GLU A 237 15.55 28.10 -23.18
N PHE A 238 14.98 28.91 -24.07
CA PHE A 238 15.23 28.89 -25.51
C PHE A 238 16.00 30.14 -25.95
N PHE A 239 16.85 29.98 -26.96
CA PHE A 239 17.43 31.07 -27.73
C PHE A 239 17.09 30.87 -29.20
N GLY A 240 15.99 31.50 -29.65
CA GLY A 240 15.40 31.18 -30.95
C GLY A 240 14.84 29.76 -30.94
N ASP A 241 15.36 28.89 -31.82
CA ASP A 241 14.96 27.48 -31.93
C ASP A 241 15.97 26.53 -31.27
N GLU A 242 16.81 27.01 -30.35
CA GLU A 242 17.82 26.21 -29.64
C GLU A 242 17.54 26.19 -28.13
N VAL A 243 17.71 25.04 -27.47
CA VAL A 243 17.67 24.93 -26.01
C VAL A 243 18.93 25.52 -25.41
N ASP A 244 18.84 26.68 -24.76
CA ASP A 244 19.98 27.39 -24.17
C ASP A 244 20.34 26.82 -22.77
N ALA A 245 19.32 26.53 -21.95
CA ALA A 245 19.56 26.01 -20.61
C ALA A 245 18.36 25.23 -20.05
N LEU A 246 18.67 24.28 -19.17
CA LEU A 246 17.70 23.42 -18.49
C LEU A 246 17.90 23.50 -16.97
N TYR A 247 16.82 23.76 -16.23
CA TYR A 247 16.85 23.89 -14.78
C TYR A 247 15.74 23.08 -14.12
N TYR A 248 16.03 22.58 -12.93
CA TYR A 248 15.01 22.30 -11.94
C TYR A 248 14.82 23.55 -11.08
N ILE A 249 13.57 23.97 -10.91
CA ILE A 249 13.19 25.17 -10.18
C ILE A 249 12.11 24.85 -9.14
N HIS A 250 12.02 25.67 -8.11
CA HIS A 250 10.90 25.59 -7.17
C HIS A 250 9.60 26.05 -7.85
N PRO A 251 8.49 25.29 -7.79
CA PRO A 251 7.27 25.57 -8.59
C PRO A 251 6.61 26.91 -8.24
N VAL A 252 6.68 27.32 -6.96
CA VAL A 252 6.09 28.58 -6.47
C VAL A 252 7.03 29.78 -6.62
N THR A 253 8.23 29.74 -6.03
CA THR A 253 9.17 30.88 -6.03
C THR A 253 9.87 31.07 -7.37
N GLY A 254 10.02 30.00 -8.17
CA GLY A 254 10.78 30.01 -9.41
C GLY A 254 12.30 30.05 -9.21
N GLU A 255 12.77 29.88 -7.96
CA GLU A 255 14.20 29.81 -7.65
C GLU A 255 14.84 28.57 -8.25
N GLU A 256 16.06 28.74 -8.75
CA GLU A 256 16.85 27.65 -9.32
C GLU A 256 17.33 26.70 -8.22
N ILE A 257 17.04 25.41 -8.38
CA ILE A 257 17.49 24.35 -7.48
C ILE A 257 18.77 23.72 -8.03
N ARG A 258 18.76 23.35 -9.33
CA ARG A 258 19.93 22.82 -10.03
C ARG A 258 19.82 23.00 -11.54
N LYS A 259 20.96 23.19 -12.20
CA LYS A 259 21.11 23.18 -13.66
C LYS A 259 21.49 21.77 -14.14
N VAL A 260 20.97 21.35 -15.29
CA VAL A 260 21.25 20.05 -15.91
C VAL A 260 21.54 20.20 -17.40
N ASP A 261 22.28 19.25 -17.99
CA ASP A 261 22.62 19.29 -19.42
C ASP A 261 21.59 18.54 -20.30
N GLN A 262 20.82 17.65 -19.69
CA GLN A 262 19.81 16.84 -20.34
C GLN A 262 18.66 16.55 -19.36
N LEU A 263 17.44 16.49 -19.88
CA LEU A 263 16.28 15.99 -19.14
C LEU A 263 15.35 15.18 -20.05
N ARG A 264 14.54 14.33 -19.42
CA ARG A 264 13.49 13.57 -20.10
C ARG A 264 12.14 13.88 -19.44
N ILE A 265 11.19 14.41 -20.20
CA ILE A 265 9.80 14.58 -19.76
C ILE A 265 8.99 13.36 -20.17
N PHE A 266 8.62 12.52 -19.20
CA PHE A 266 7.68 11.44 -19.45
C PHE A 266 6.22 11.93 -19.55
N PRO A 267 5.35 11.16 -20.22
CA PRO A 267 3.93 11.49 -20.30
C PRO A 267 3.25 11.63 -18.95
N ALA A 268 2.23 12.51 -18.89
CA ALA A 268 1.45 12.80 -17.69
C ALA A 268 0.44 11.71 -17.32
N THR A 269 0.28 10.67 -18.15
CA THR A 269 -0.54 9.49 -17.87
C THR A 269 0.18 8.21 -18.31
N HIS A 270 -0.10 7.09 -17.63
CA HIS A 270 0.42 5.78 -18.04
C HIS A 270 -0.26 5.25 -19.30
N TYR A 271 -1.44 5.75 -19.66
CA TYR A 271 -2.20 5.32 -20.83
C TYR A 271 -2.19 6.38 -21.92
N VAL A 272 -1.15 6.38 -22.75
CA VAL A 272 -1.08 7.28 -23.91
C VAL A 272 -1.12 6.47 -25.19
N ALA A 273 -2.27 6.53 -25.89
CA ALA A 273 -2.44 5.97 -27.21
C ALA A 273 -2.48 7.08 -28.26
N GLY A 274 -1.79 6.87 -29.39
CA GLY A 274 -1.81 7.83 -30.50
C GLY A 274 -3.11 7.78 -31.30
N PRO A 275 -3.41 8.82 -32.10
CA PRO A 275 -4.61 8.88 -32.92
C PRO A 275 -4.80 7.66 -33.84
N GLU A 276 -3.73 7.19 -34.47
CA GLU A 276 -3.78 6.00 -35.34
C GLU A 276 -4.17 4.73 -34.58
N ARG A 277 -3.59 4.53 -33.40
CA ARG A 277 -3.86 3.39 -32.52
C ARG A 277 -5.30 3.42 -32.01
N MET A 278 -5.78 4.60 -31.63
CA MET A 278 -7.16 4.78 -31.17
C MET A 278 -8.18 4.52 -32.30
N ASN A 279 -7.92 5.00 -33.52
CA ASN A 279 -8.79 4.75 -34.67
C ASN A 279 -8.90 3.24 -35.00
N LYS A 280 -7.78 2.53 -34.88
CA LYS A 280 -7.76 1.06 -35.04
C LYS A 280 -8.58 0.40 -33.93
N ALA A 281 -8.36 0.78 -32.67
CA ALA A 281 -9.10 0.24 -31.53
C ALA A 281 -10.62 0.46 -31.65
N VAL A 282 -11.06 1.65 -32.03
CA VAL A 282 -12.48 1.97 -32.29
C VAL A 282 -13.07 1.04 -33.35
N SER A 283 -12.34 0.78 -34.43
CA SER A 283 -12.78 -0.12 -35.50
C SER A 283 -12.93 -1.56 -35.01
N GLU A 284 -11.97 -2.06 -34.22
CA GLU A 284 -12.00 -3.41 -33.64
C GLU A 284 -13.11 -3.57 -32.59
N ILE A 285 -13.37 -2.54 -31.78
CA ILE A 285 -14.48 -2.52 -30.82
C ILE A 285 -15.83 -2.62 -31.54
N LYS A 286 -16.02 -1.87 -32.66
CA LYS A 286 -17.25 -1.94 -33.46
C LYS A 286 -17.49 -3.34 -34.04
N ILE A 287 -16.43 -4.04 -34.45
CA ILE A 287 -16.49 -5.42 -34.94
C ILE A 287 -16.93 -6.36 -33.81
N GLU A 288 -16.24 -6.33 -32.66
CA GLU A 288 -16.58 -7.19 -31.53
C GLU A 288 -18.01 -6.94 -31.01
N LEU A 289 -18.43 -5.67 -30.96
CA LEU A 289 -19.80 -5.32 -30.61
C LEU A 289 -20.81 -5.98 -31.55
N SER A 290 -20.59 -5.87 -32.86
CA SER A 290 -21.49 -6.44 -33.87
C SER A 290 -21.62 -7.96 -33.73
N GLU A 291 -20.49 -8.66 -33.54
CA GLU A 291 -20.45 -10.10 -33.32
C GLU A 291 -21.17 -10.51 -32.02
N ARG A 292 -20.90 -9.78 -30.93
CA ARG A 292 -21.50 -10.07 -29.62
C ARG A 292 -23.01 -9.81 -29.59
N LEU A 293 -23.48 -8.76 -30.26
CA LEU A 293 -24.92 -8.49 -30.38
C LEU A 293 -25.63 -9.61 -31.13
N ALA A 294 -25.05 -10.09 -32.24
CA ALA A 294 -25.62 -11.21 -32.98
C ALA A 294 -25.70 -12.50 -32.14
N ASP A 295 -24.66 -12.82 -31.35
CA ASP A 295 -24.70 -13.96 -30.41
C ASP A 295 -25.82 -13.82 -29.37
N LEU A 296 -25.93 -12.66 -28.72
CA LEU A 296 -26.95 -12.41 -27.69
C LEU A 296 -28.38 -12.47 -28.28
N GLU A 297 -28.61 -11.84 -29.42
CA GLU A 297 -29.91 -11.84 -30.10
C GLU A 297 -30.32 -13.25 -30.55
N ASN A 298 -29.39 -14.03 -31.12
CA ASN A 298 -29.63 -15.43 -31.52
C ASN A 298 -29.95 -16.34 -30.32
N ARG A 299 -29.46 -16.01 -29.12
CA ARG A 299 -29.75 -16.73 -27.87
C ARG A 299 -30.99 -16.23 -27.14
N GLY A 300 -31.71 -15.24 -27.71
CA GLY A 300 -32.90 -14.63 -27.10
C GLY A 300 -32.59 -13.66 -25.94
N LYS A 301 -31.32 -13.28 -25.74
CA LYS A 301 -30.87 -12.33 -24.71
C LYS A 301 -31.01 -10.87 -25.19
N LEU A 302 -32.26 -10.47 -25.47
CA LEU A 302 -32.56 -9.17 -26.10
C LEU A 302 -32.28 -7.97 -25.19
N LEU A 303 -32.50 -8.12 -23.88
CA LEU A 303 -32.23 -7.05 -22.91
C LEU A 303 -30.74 -6.78 -22.78
N GLU A 304 -29.93 -7.84 -22.68
CA GLU A 304 -28.48 -7.78 -22.63
C GLU A 304 -27.91 -7.18 -23.92
N ALA A 305 -28.45 -7.57 -25.09
CA ALA A 305 -28.04 -7.01 -26.37
C ALA A 305 -28.34 -5.50 -26.45
N GLN A 306 -29.55 -5.08 -26.05
CA GLN A 306 -29.91 -3.67 -26.03
C GLN A 306 -29.02 -2.85 -25.07
N ARG A 307 -28.77 -3.37 -23.87
CA ARG A 307 -27.90 -2.75 -22.86
C ARG A 307 -26.48 -2.57 -23.38
N LEU A 308 -25.91 -3.63 -23.96
CA LEU A 308 -24.55 -3.63 -24.48
C LEU A 308 -24.39 -2.64 -25.63
N ARG A 309 -25.37 -2.62 -26.54
CA ARG A 309 -25.41 -1.69 -27.68
C ARG A 309 -25.38 -0.24 -27.21
N MET A 310 -26.36 0.14 -26.39
CA MET A 310 -26.49 1.53 -25.91
C MET A 310 -25.23 2.03 -25.22
N ARG A 311 -24.66 1.21 -24.32
CA ARG A 311 -23.45 1.60 -23.58
C ARG A 311 -22.22 1.69 -24.47
N THR A 312 -21.99 0.68 -25.31
CA THR A 312 -20.77 0.64 -26.14
C THR A 312 -20.79 1.72 -27.22
N GLU A 313 -21.95 2.01 -27.82
CA GLU A 313 -22.09 3.09 -28.81
C GLU A 313 -21.84 4.47 -28.17
N TYR A 314 -22.34 4.70 -26.96
CA TYR A 314 -22.05 5.93 -26.21
C TYR A 314 -20.57 6.06 -25.85
N ASP A 315 -19.94 4.99 -25.36
CA ASP A 315 -18.51 4.98 -25.05
C ASP A 315 -17.66 5.26 -26.30
N LEU A 316 -18.03 4.70 -27.46
CA LEU A 316 -17.37 4.96 -28.75
C LEU A 316 -17.53 6.41 -29.22
N GLU A 317 -18.72 7.01 -29.09
CA GLU A 317 -18.95 8.41 -29.43
C GLU A 317 -18.09 9.34 -28.57
N MET A 318 -18.00 9.06 -27.26
CA MET A 318 -17.15 9.80 -26.34
C MET A 318 -15.66 9.66 -26.69
N ILE A 319 -15.19 8.47 -27.03
CA ILE A 319 -13.80 8.25 -27.47
C ILE A 319 -13.50 9.04 -28.76
N GLU A 320 -14.41 9.03 -29.75
CA GLU A 320 -14.20 9.72 -31.02
C GLU A 320 -14.22 11.26 -30.89
N GLN A 321 -15.07 11.81 -30.02
CA GLN A 321 -15.22 13.28 -29.84
C GLN A 321 -14.25 13.87 -28.82
N MET A 322 -14.03 13.19 -27.70
CA MET A 322 -13.27 13.69 -26.55
C MET A 322 -11.92 13.00 -26.37
N GLY A 323 -11.65 11.91 -27.09
CA GLY A 323 -10.45 11.08 -26.91
C GLY A 323 -10.49 10.20 -25.65
N PHE A 324 -11.57 10.26 -24.86
CA PHE A 324 -11.71 9.56 -23.59
C PHE A 324 -13.18 9.24 -23.27
N CYS A 325 -13.43 8.16 -22.52
CA CYS A 325 -14.73 7.83 -21.94
C CYS A 325 -14.57 7.30 -20.50
N SER A 326 -15.64 7.36 -19.71
CA SER A 326 -15.62 6.78 -18.36
C SER A 326 -15.50 5.26 -18.43
N GLY A 327 -14.49 4.69 -17.77
CA GLY A 327 -14.23 3.26 -17.83
C GLY A 327 -13.49 2.81 -19.10
N ILE A 328 -12.74 3.72 -19.75
CA ILE A 328 -11.95 3.43 -20.95
C ILE A 328 -11.01 2.23 -20.79
N GLU A 329 -10.58 1.92 -19.56
CA GLU A 329 -9.73 0.77 -19.26
C GLU A 329 -10.36 -0.57 -19.69
N ASN A 330 -11.69 -0.65 -19.79
CA ASN A 330 -12.39 -1.85 -20.29
C ASN A 330 -12.13 -2.13 -21.77
N TYR A 331 -11.58 -1.16 -22.50
CA TYR A 331 -11.16 -1.27 -23.89
C TYR A 331 -9.64 -1.41 -24.04
N SER A 332 -8.90 -1.53 -22.94
CA SER A 332 -7.42 -1.55 -22.95
C SER A 332 -6.83 -2.59 -23.91
N ARG A 333 -7.41 -3.79 -24.03
CA ARG A 333 -6.93 -4.79 -25.02
C ARG A 333 -6.94 -4.26 -26.45
N HIS A 334 -8.03 -3.60 -26.86
CA HIS A 334 -8.16 -3.03 -28.20
C HIS A 334 -7.23 -1.83 -28.39
N ILE A 335 -7.16 -0.96 -27.36
CA ILE A 335 -6.24 0.18 -27.36
C ILE A 335 -4.81 -0.31 -27.49
N ASP A 336 -4.45 -1.37 -26.78
CA ASP A 336 -3.11 -1.95 -26.84
C ASP A 336 -2.87 -2.78 -28.12
N GLY A 337 -3.92 -3.13 -28.87
CA GLY A 337 -3.82 -4.03 -30.03
C GLY A 337 -3.37 -5.45 -29.66
N ARG A 338 -3.69 -5.90 -28.45
CA ARG A 338 -3.29 -7.22 -27.93
C ARG A 338 -4.24 -8.32 -28.39
N ALA A 339 -3.74 -9.56 -28.47
CA ALA A 339 -4.58 -10.73 -28.71
C ALA A 339 -5.57 -10.99 -27.55
N ALA A 340 -6.72 -11.59 -27.83
CA ALA A 340 -7.69 -11.99 -26.81
C ALA A 340 -7.07 -12.97 -25.80
N GLY A 341 -7.39 -12.81 -24.51
CA GLY A 341 -6.85 -13.61 -23.41
C GLY A 341 -5.46 -13.20 -22.92
N SER A 342 -4.72 -12.37 -23.68
CA SER A 342 -3.39 -11.91 -23.27
C SER A 342 -3.44 -11.05 -22.01
N ALA A 343 -2.37 -11.07 -21.23
CA ALA A 343 -2.19 -10.17 -20.09
C ALA A 343 -1.79 -8.75 -20.54
N PRO A 344 -2.16 -7.72 -19.78
CA PRO A 344 -1.64 -6.37 -20.00
C PRO A 344 -0.16 -6.25 -19.57
N ALA A 345 0.46 -5.13 -19.96
CA ALA A 345 1.70 -4.68 -19.31
C ALA A 345 1.42 -4.27 -17.87
N THR A 346 2.42 -4.40 -17.01
CA THR A 346 2.33 -4.14 -15.57
C THR A 346 3.59 -3.42 -15.10
N LEU A 347 3.69 -3.09 -13.82
CA LEU A 347 4.90 -2.48 -13.28
C LEU A 347 6.12 -3.40 -13.45
N ILE A 348 5.92 -4.72 -13.38
CA ILE A 348 6.99 -5.72 -13.52
C ILE A 348 7.68 -5.59 -14.88
N ASP A 349 6.95 -5.22 -15.92
CA ASP A 349 7.49 -5.06 -17.27
C ASP A 349 8.37 -3.79 -17.43
N TYR A 350 8.32 -2.86 -16.48
CA TYR A 350 9.20 -1.67 -16.43
C TYR A 350 10.58 -1.98 -15.83
N PHE A 351 10.71 -3.08 -15.09
CA PHE A 351 11.98 -3.48 -14.50
C PHE A 351 12.96 -4.02 -15.56
N PRO A 352 14.28 -3.79 -15.38
CA PRO A 352 15.31 -4.53 -16.11
C PRO A 352 15.17 -6.04 -15.92
N GLU A 353 15.68 -6.86 -16.84
CA GLU A 353 15.52 -8.32 -16.78
C GLU A 353 16.17 -8.96 -15.55
N ASP A 354 17.24 -8.35 -15.05
CA ASP A 354 18.03 -8.83 -13.93
C ASP A 354 17.56 -8.26 -12.58
N PHE A 355 16.34 -7.74 -12.46
CA PHE A 355 15.86 -7.24 -11.17
C PHE A 355 15.68 -8.36 -10.12
N LEU A 356 15.63 -7.97 -8.84
CA LEU A 356 15.37 -8.87 -7.71
C LEU A 356 13.93 -8.67 -7.20
N THR A 357 13.22 -9.74 -6.89
CA THR A 357 11.91 -9.66 -6.22
C THR A 357 12.06 -10.07 -4.76
N ILE A 358 11.50 -9.27 -3.85
CA ILE A 358 11.38 -9.57 -2.43
C ILE A 358 9.90 -9.53 -2.06
N ILE A 359 9.37 -10.61 -1.48
CA ILE A 359 7.97 -10.69 -1.06
C ILE A 359 7.94 -10.74 0.47
N ASP A 360 7.50 -9.65 1.09
CA ASP A 360 7.31 -9.55 2.53
C ASP A 360 5.99 -10.19 2.97
N GLU A 361 6.02 -10.78 4.17
CA GLU A 361 4.94 -11.60 4.72
C GLU A 361 4.37 -12.57 3.67
N SER A 362 5.27 -13.33 3.02
CA SER A 362 4.97 -14.14 1.82
C SER A 362 3.78 -15.08 1.97
N HIS A 363 3.62 -15.67 3.16
CA HIS A 363 2.49 -16.54 3.50
C HIS A 363 1.11 -15.88 3.37
N VAL A 364 1.03 -14.54 3.33
CA VAL A 364 -0.19 -13.77 2.99
C VAL A 364 -0.10 -13.19 1.59
N THR A 365 1.04 -12.60 1.22
CA THR A 365 1.21 -11.89 -0.05
C THR A 365 1.10 -12.82 -1.26
N VAL A 366 1.66 -14.03 -1.19
CA VAL A 366 1.60 -15.02 -2.28
C VAL A 366 0.16 -15.48 -2.57
N PRO A 367 -0.64 -15.93 -1.58
CA PRO A 367 -2.06 -16.21 -1.81
C PRO A 367 -2.85 -15.01 -2.32
N GLN A 368 -2.52 -13.80 -1.85
CA GLN A 368 -3.19 -12.57 -2.29
C GLN A 368 -2.96 -12.33 -3.79
N ILE A 369 -1.72 -12.48 -4.27
CA ILE A 369 -1.38 -12.36 -5.70
C ILE A 369 -2.25 -13.31 -6.54
N GLY A 370 -2.32 -14.60 -6.15
CA GLY A 370 -3.14 -15.59 -6.84
C GLY A 370 -4.65 -15.30 -6.80
N GLY A 371 -5.14 -14.66 -5.73
CA GLY A 371 -6.55 -14.31 -5.58
C GLY A 371 -7.04 -13.12 -6.41
N MET A 372 -6.14 -12.21 -6.83
CA MET A 372 -6.54 -10.97 -7.51
C MET A 372 -7.23 -11.23 -8.86
N TYR A 373 -6.69 -12.14 -9.67
CA TYR A 373 -7.27 -12.51 -10.96
C TYR A 373 -8.63 -13.19 -10.82
N GLU A 374 -8.75 -14.17 -9.93
CA GLU A 374 -10.00 -14.91 -9.72
C GLU A 374 -11.15 -13.99 -9.26
N GLY A 375 -10.85 -13.05 -8.36
CA GLY A 375 -11.80 -12.05 -7.91
C GLY A 375 -12.26 -11.11 -9.04
N ASP A 376 -11.32 -10.59 -9.84
CA ASP A 376 -11.63 -9.70 -10.95
C ASP A 376 -12.44 -10.41 -12.05
N MET A 377 -12.03 -11.62 -12.42
CA MET A 377 -12.71 -12.44 -13.43
C MET A 377 -14.13 -12.82 -13.02
N SER A 378 -14.33 -13.24 -11.77
CA SER A 378 -15.66 -13.57 -11.24
C SER A 378 -16.62 -12.38 -11.38
N ARG A 379 -16.16 -11.18 -11.01
CA ARG A 379 -16.92 -9.93 -11.16
C ARG A 379 -17.22 -9.59 -12.61
N LYS A 380 -16.21 -9.63 -13.49
CA LYS A 380 -16.36 -9.20 -14.89
C LYS A 380 -17.15 -10.18 -15.74
N ARG A 381 -17.07 -11.49 -15.47
CA ARG A 381 -17.89 -12.49 -16.15
C ARG A 381 -19.38 -12.18 -16.04
N ASN A 382 -19.85 -11.76 -14.86
CA ASN A 382 -21.24 -11.33 -14.68
C ASN A 382 -21.56 -10.08 -15.53
N LEU A 383 -20.70 -9.07 -15.57
CA LEU A 383 -20.91 -7.88 -16.40
C LEU A 383 -21.03 -8.26 -17.90
N VAL A 384 -20.18 -9.16 -18.39
CA VAL A 384 -20.20 -9.63 -19.79
C VAL A 384 -21.40 -10.51 -20.10
N GLU A 385 -21.78 -11.39 -19.17
CA GLU A 385 -22.90 -12.30 -19.32
C GLU A 385 -24.23 -11.55 -19.44
N PHE A 386 -24.38 -10.48 -18.67
CA PHE A 386 -25.57 -9.64 -18.61
C PHE A 386 -25.48 -8.38 -19.48
N GLY A 387 -24.53 -8.32 -20.43
CA GLY A 387 -24.48 -7.27 -21.45
C GLY A 387 -24.15 -5.86 -20.93
N PHE A 388 -23.46 -5.73 -19.79
CA PHE A 388 -22.92 -4.45 -19.32
C PHE A 388 -21.58 -4.10 -19.97
N ARG A 389 -20.78 -5.10 -20.37
CA ARG A 389 -19.47 -4.93 -21.00
C ARG A 389 -19.24 -5.95 -22.12
N LEU A 390 -18.37 -5.59 -23.07
CA LEU A 390 -17.89 -6.51 -24.10
C LEU A 390 -17.03 -7.64 -23.51
N PRO A 391 -16.94 -8.80 -24.17
CA PRO A 391 -16.02 -9.87 -23.79
C PRO A 391 -14.58 -9.39 -23.55
N SER A 392 -14.06 -8.47 -24.37
CA SER A 392 -12.74 -7.87 -24.21
C SER A 392 -12.47 -7.22 -22.86
N ALA A 393 -13.50 -6.84 -22.10
CA ALA A 393 -13.33 -6.20 -20.81
C ALA A 393 -12.65 -7.12 -19.77
N VAL A 394 -12.71 -8.44 -19.96
CA VAL A 394 -12.02 -9.42 -19.10
C VAL A 394 -10.51 -9.45 -19.34
N ASP A 395 -10.04 -8.93 -20.48
CA ASP A 395 -8.61 -8.83 -20.81
C ASP A 395 -7.95 -7.59 -20.19
N ASN A 396 -8.73 -6.72 -19.55
CA ASN A 396 -8.26 -5.69 -18.63
C ASN A 396 -8.17 -6.28 -17.21
N ARG A 397 -7.12 -7.01 -16.87
CA ARG A 397 -7.09 -7.82 -15.66
C ARG A 397 -5.74 -7.73 -14.97
N PRO A 398 -5.64 -8.05 -13.68
CA PRO A 398 -4.34 -8.37 -13.10
C PRO A 398 -3.75 -9.64 -13.74
N LEU A 399 -2.45 -9.85 -13.54
CA LEU A 399 -1.79 -11.09 -13.92
C LEU A 399 -2.41 -12.30 -13.20
N THR A 400 -2.43 -13.44 -13.89
CA THR A 400 -2.59 -14.73 -13.22
C THR A 400 -1.33 -15.03 -12.39
N PHE A 401 -1.41 -16.02 -11.50
CA PHE A 401 -0.25 -16.41 -10.70
C PHE A 401 0.90 -16.93 -11.58
N ASP A 402 0.59 -17.76 -12.58
CA ASP A 402 1.58 -18.29 -13.53
C ASP A 402 2.25 -17.16 -14.32
N GLU A 403 1.48 -16.17 -14.80
CA GLU A 403 2.02 -15.00 -15.51
C GLU A 403 2.90 -14.12 -14.60
N PHE A 404 2.60 -14.07 -13.31
CA PHE A 404 3.44 -13.39 -12.32
C PHE A 404 4.75 -14.15 -12.12
N GLU A 405 4.68 -15.45 -11.87
CA GLU A 405 5.85 -16.33 -11.64
C GLU A 405 6.84 -16.25 -12.81
N ASP A 406 6.33 -16.27 -14.05
CA ASP A 406 7.13 -16.15 -15.27
C ASP A 406 7.86 -14.81 -15.43
N ARG A 407 7.38 -13.73 -14.79
CA ARG A 407 7.92 -12.37 -14.96
C ARG A 407 8.84 -11.90 -13.84
N VAL A 408 8.76 -12.49 -12.65
CA VAL A 408 9.46 -11.97 -11.44
C VAL A 408 10.92 -12.35 -11.28
N GLY A 409 11.40 -13.34 -12.03
CA GLY A 409 12.81 -13.78 -11.95
C GLY A 409 13.15 -14.40 -10.60
N GLN A 410 14.31 -14.03 -10.02
CA GLN A 410 14.72 -14.52 -8.70
C GLN A 410 13.93 -13.83 -7.59
N THR A 411 13.39 -14.62 -6.66
CA THR A 411 12.50 -14.18 -5.60
C THR A 411 13.01 -14.59 -4.22
N VAL A 412 13.00 -13.63 -3.29
CA VAL A 412 13.28 -13.85 -1.87
C VAL A 412 11.98 -13.70 -1.08
N TYR A 413 11.52 -14.78 -0.45
CA TYR A 413 10.32 -14.81 0.38
C TYR A 413 10.69 -14.52 1.83
N LEU A 414 10.16 -13.44 2.41
CA LEU A 414 10.37 -13.08 3.81
C LEU A 414 9.14 -13.46 4.62
N SER A 415 9.29 -14.36 5.59
CA SER A 415 8.19 -14.74 6.48
C SER A 415 8.70 -15.36 7.77
N ALA A 416 8.02 -15.11 8.90
CA ALA A 416 8.26 -15.87 10.13
C ALA A 416 7.64 -17.28 10.08
N THR A 417 6.67 -17.47 9.19
CA THR A 417 5.85 -18.67 9.01
C THR A 417 5.58 -18.89 7.52
N PRO A 418 6.58 -19.32 6.74
CA PRO A 418 6.42 -19.56 5.30
C PRO A 418 5.17 -20.42 4.97
N GLY A 419 4.46 -20.03 3.92
CA GLY A 419 3.37 -20.75 3.29
C GLY A 419 3.83 -22.00 2.52
N ASP A 420 2.87 -22.77 2.03
CA ASP A 420 3.15 -24.04 1.36
C ASP A 420 3.86 -23.84 0.02
N TYR A 421 3.53 -22.77 -0.71
CA TYR A 421 4.11 -22.48 -2.02
C TYR A 421 5.61 -22.19 -1.91
N GLU A 422 6.02 -21.25 -1.06
CA GLU A 422 7.44 -20.87 -0.96
C GLU A 422 8.31 -21.99 -0.39
N MET A 423 7.76 -22.82 0.51
CA MET A 423 8.47 -24.01 1.01
C MET A 423 8.61 -25.08 -0.08
N ALA A 424 7.60 -25.28 -0.93
CA ALA A 424 7.70 -26.18 -2.07
C ALA A 424 8.69 -25.67 -3.14
N ALA A 425 8.62 -24.37 -3.46
CA ALA A 425 9.47 -23.72 -4.47
C ALA A 425 10.96 -23.75 -4.10
N SER A 426 11.28 -23.58 -2.81
CA SER A 426 12.65 -23.66 -2.27
C SER A 426 13.14 -25.08 -1.98
N GLY A 427 12.36 -26.12 -2.32
CA GLY A 427 12.72 -27.51 -2.03
C GLY A 427 12.75 -27.85 -0.54
N GLY A 428 12.09 -27.04 0.29
CA GLY A 428 12.08 -27.16 1.75
C GLY A 428 13.24 -26.47 2.45
N GLU A 429 14.16 -25.84 1.71
CA GLU A 429 15.31 -25.14 2.29
C GLU A 429 14.98 -23.68 2.65
N PHE A 430 15.55 -23.19 3.75
CA PHE A 430 15.39 -21.81 4.17
C PHE A 430 16.65 -21.29 4.87
N VAL A 431 16.84 -19.98 4.77
CA VAL A 431 17.79 -19.23 5.57
C VAL A 431 17.10 -18.80 6.85
N GLU A 432 17.66 -19.13 8.01
CA GLU A 432 17.06 -18.82 9.30
C GLU A 432 17.56 -17.47 9.86
N GLN A 433 16.64 -16.63 10.34
CA GLN A 433 16.97 -15.39 11.05
C GLN A 433 16.05 -15.20 12.27
N VAL A 434 16.46 -15.74 13.41
CA VAL A 434 15.68 -15.80 14.66
C VAL A 434 16.31 -15.00 15.81
N ILE A 435 17.56 -14.53 15.67
CA ILE A 435 18.24 -13.78 16.73
C ILE A 435 17.98 -12.28 16.57
N ARG A 436 17.43 -11.66 17.62
CA ARG A 436 17.14 -10.22 17.62
C ARG A 436 18.40 -9.43 17.98
N PRO A 437 18.72 -8.32 17.27
CA PRO A 437 19.86 -7.47 17.61
C PRO A 437 19.87 -6.95 19.06
N THR A 438 18.69 -6.77 19.66
CA THR A 438 18.54 -6.30 21.06
C THR A 438 18.66 -7.40 22.11
N GLY A 439 18.88 -8.66 21.70
CA GLY A 439 18.88 -9.83 22.59
C GLY A 439 17.49 -10.26 23.07
N LEU A 440 16.40 -9.64 22.59
CA LEU A 440 15.04 -10.05 22.95
C LEU A 440 14.77 -11.49 22.51
N VAL A 441 14.14 -12.26 23.40
CA VAL A 441 13.84 -13.68 23.21
C VAL A 441 12.35 -13.89 22.91
N ASP A 442 12.02 -15.00 22.26
CA ASP A 442 10.64 -15.45 22.07
C ASP A 442 9.99 -15.69 23.45
N PRO A 443 8.70 -15.36 23.61
CA PRO A 443 8.03 -15.36 24.91
C PRO A 443 7.88 -16.77 25.49
N THR A 444 7.65 -16.87 26.80
CA THR A 444 7.18 -18.13 27.40
C THR A 444 5.71 -18.37 27.06
N VAL A 445 5.32 -19.63 26.86
CA VAL A 445 3.93 -20.00 26.52
C VAL A 445 3.38 -20.97 27.57
N ASP A 446 2.31 -20.57 28.25
CA ASP A 446 1.58 -21.40 29.20
C ASP A 446 0.25 -21.88 28.58
N VAL A 447 -0.05 -23.18 28.71
CA VAL A 447 -1.38 -23.72 28.35
C VAL A 447 -2.21 -23.90 29.62
N ARG A 448 -3.38 -23.26 29.69
CA ARG A 448 -4.29 -23.28 30.85
C ARG A 448 -5.67 -23.82 30.46
N PRO A 449 -6.41 -24.50 31.35
CA PRO A 449 -7.76 -25.00 31.06
C PRO A 449 -8.76 -23.88 30.72
N THR A 450 -9.80 -24.18 29.94
CA THR A 450 -10.84 -23.18 29.61
C THR A 450 -11.74 -22.87 30.82
N ARG A 451 -11.82 -23.79 31.78
CA ARG A 451 -12.62 -23.62 33.00
C ARG A 451 -12.02 -22.52 33.88
N GLY A 452 -12.77 -21.43 34.07
CA GLY A 452 -12.33 -20.28 34.86
C GLY A 452 -11.39 -19.33 34.10
N GLN A 453 -11.25 -19.49 32.79
CA GLN A 453 -10.30 -18.72 31.97
C GLN A 453 -10.47 -17.21 32.08
N ILE A 454 -11.71 -16.71 32.21
CA ILE A 454 -11.97 -15.26 32.26
C ILE A 454 -11.48 -14.66 33.58
N ASP A 455 -11.73 -15.36 34.70
CA ASP A 455 -11.26 -14.91 36.03
C ASP A 455 -9.73 -14.92 36.11
N ASP A 456 -9.10 -15.98 35.61
CA ASP A 456 -7.64 -16.11 35.50
C ASP A 456 -7.05 -14.98 34.62
N LEU A 457 -7.65 -14.73 33.45
CA LEU A 457 -7.22 -13.66 32.55
C LEU A 457 -7.36 -12.28 33.19
N MET A 458 -8.43 -12.00 33.94
CA MET A 458 -8.57 -10.73 34.65
C MET A 458 -7.49 -10.52 35.71
N GLU A 459 -7.08 -11.58 36.41
CA GLU A 459 -5.98 -11.51 37.37
C GLU A 459 -4.66 -11.20 36.67
N GLU A 460 -4.35 -11.92 35.59
CA GLU A 460 -3.15 -11.67 34.79
C GLU A 460 -3.12 -10.26 34.19
N ILE A 461 -4.26 -9.76 33.69
CA ILE A 461 -4.42 -8.38 33.23
C ILE A 461 -4.07 -7.40 34.36
N ARG A 462 -4.64 -7.57 35.56
CA ARG A 462 -4.37 -6.68 36.70
C ARG A 462 -2.89 -6.69 37.10
N VAL A 463 -2.23 -7.85 37.03
CA VAL A 463 -0.77 -7.97 37.25
C VAL A 463 0.01 -7.15 36.22
N ARG A 464 -0.37 -7.19 34.94
CA ARG A 464 0.29 -6.40 33.87
C ARG A 464 0.01 -4.90 33.99
N THR A 465 -1.23 -4.52 34.24
CA THR A 465 -1.62 -3.11 34.46
C THR A 465 -0.89 -2.52 35.66
N GLY A 466 -0.67 -3.29 36.73
CA GLY A 466 0.13 -2.85 37.88
C GLY A 466 1.60 -2.54 37.57
N LYS A 467 2.12 -3.00 36.43
CA LYS A 467 3.47 -2.73 35.93
C LYS A 467 3.50 -1.71 34.78
N ASP A 468 2.36 -1.10 34.45
CA ASP A 468 2.18 -0.25 33.26
C ASP A 468 2.52 -0.97 31.94
N GLU A 469 2.19 -2.26 31.87
CA GLU A 469 2.31 -3.08 30.66
C GLU A 469 0.94 -3.25 29.99
N ARG A 470 0.92 -3.66 28.72
CA ARG A 470 -0.30 -3.84 27.91
C ARG A 470 -0.58 -5.31 27.62
N VAL A 471 -1.86 -5.62 27.37
CA VAL A 471 -2.34 -6.98 27.09
C VAL A 471 -3.11 -7.02 25.77
N LEU A 472 -2.81 -8.03 24.95
CA LEU A 472 -3.61 -8.38 23.79
C LEU A 472 -4.40 -9.65 24.07
N VAL A 473 -5.67 -9.67 23.71
CA VAL A 473 -6.53 -10.85 23.85
C VAL A 473 -7.10 -11.20 22.48
N THR A 474 -6.98 -12.46 22.07
CA THR A 474 -7.56 -12.94 20.80
C THR A 474 -8.74 -13.88 21.06
N THR A 475 -9.87 -13.59 20.41
CA THR A 475 -11.10 -14.39 20.44
C THR A 475 -11.41 -14.96 19.05
N LEU A 476 -12.46 -15.78 18.92
CA LEU A 476 -12.86 -16.37 17.64
C LEU A 476 -13.92 -15.57 16.88
N THR A 477 -14.71 -14.74 17.56
CA THR A 477 -15.85 -14.04 16.93
C THR A 477 -15.95 -12.59 17.38
N LYS A 478 -16.56 -11.74 16.53
CA LYS A 478 -16.81 -10.32 16.83
C LYS A 478 -17.61 -10.15 18.11
N LYS A 479 -18.71 -10.91 18.18
CA LYS A 479 -19.58 -10.91 19.34
C LYS A 479 -18.84 -11.28 20.63
N MET A 480 -17.96 -12.28 20.61
CA MET A 480 -17.16 -12.61 21.80
C MET A 480 -16.16 -11.50 22.15
N ALA A 481 -15.57 -10.81 21.17
CA ALA A 481 -14.70 -9.67 21.44
C ALA A 481 -15.46 -8.50 22.09
N GLU A 482 -16.67 -8.21 21.60
CA GLU A 482 -17.59 -7.21 22.16
C GLU A 482 -18.05 -7.60 23.57
N ASP A 483 -18.65 -8.79 23.74
CA ASP A 483 -19.16 -9.30 25.01
C ASP A 483 -18.05 -9.34 26.09
N LEU A 484 -16.84 -9.77 25.73
CA LEU A 484 -15.69 -9.80 26.65
C LEU A 484 -15.20 -8.40 27.03
N THR A 485 -15.24 -7.47 26.08
CA THR A 485 -14.89 -6.08 26.34
C THR A 485 -15.86 -5.44 27.31
N ASP A 486 -17.16 -5.64 27.13
CA ASP A 486 -18.19 -5.14 28.04
C ASP A 486 -18.02 -5.74 29.44
N TYR A 487 -17.78 -7.04 29.54
CA TYR A 487 -17.51 -7.71 30.81
C TYR A 487 -16.27 -7.14 31.52
N PHE A 488 -15.18 -6.89 30.80
CA PHE A 488 -13.98 -6.27 31.37
C PHE A 488 -14.21 -4.82 31.81
N LEU A 489 -15.00 -4.04 31.06
CA LEU A 489 -15.38 -2.68 31.46
C LEU A 489 -16.20 -2.67 32.75
N GLU A 490 -17.18 -3.57 32.89
CA GLU A 490 -17.99 -3.73 34.10
C GLU A 490 -17.14 -4.10 35.33
N ASN A 491 -16.02 -4.81 35.11
CA ASN A 491 -15.06 -5.20 36.14
C ASN A 491 -13.90 -4.21 36.33
N GLY A 492 -14.01 -3.00 35.77
CA GLY A 492 -13.09 -1.89 35.99
C GLY A 492 -11.77 -1.96 35.21
N ILE A 493 -11.67 -2.80 34.18
CA ILE A 493 -10.50 -2.88 33.30
C ILE A 493 -10.65 -1.86 32.17
N ARG A 494 -9.58 -1.10 31.87
CA ARG A 494 -9.56 -0.17 30.74
C ARG A 494 -9.29 -0.96 29.45
N VAL A 495 -10.33 -1.19 28.66
CA VAL A 495 -10.28 -2.05 27.47
C VAL A 495 -10.96 -1.43 26.25
N ARG A 496 -10.50 -1.84 25.07
CA ARG A 496 -11.17 -1.63 23.77
C ARG A 496 -11.18 -2.93 22.97
N TYR A 497 -12.10 -3.03 22.00
CA TYR A 497 -12.10 -4.11 21.02
C TYR A 497 -11.57 -3.66 19.65
N LEU A 498 -11.12 -4.62 18.83
CA LEU A 498 -10.70 -4.42 17.44
C LEU A 498 -11.20 -5.57 16.56
N HIS A 499 -12.07 -5.26 15.59
CA HIS A 499 -12.54 -6.22 14.57
C HIS A 499 -12.70 -5.56 13.20
N SER A 500 -13.14 -6.35 12.22
CA SER A 500 -13.13 -5.98 10.79
C SER A 500 -13.97 -4.75 10.41
N ASP A 501 -14.93 -4.35 11.25
CA ASP A 501 -15.88 -3.27 10.92
C ASP A 501 -15.38 -1.91 11.40
N ILE A 502 -14.29 -1.90 12.18
CA ILE A 502 -13.59 -0.68 12.54
C ILE A 502 -12.79 -0.21 11.32
N ASP A 503 -12.98 1.05 10.96
CA ASP A 503 -12.26 1.71 9.87
C ASP A 503 -10.76 1.78 10.13
N THR A 504 -9.95 1.71 9.06
CA THR A 504 -8.48 1.65 9.14
C THR A 504 -7.88 2.79 9.95
N LEU A 505 -8.38 4.03 9.81
CA LEU A 505 -7.88 5.17 10.58
C LEU A 505 -8.20 5.03 12.06
N GLN A 506 -9.42 4.57 12.36
CA GLN A 506 -9.84 4.33 13.74
C GLN A 506 -9.03 3.20 14.39
N ARG A 507 -8.61 2.18 13.63
CA ARG A 507 -7.70 1.13 14.15
C ARG A 507 -6.34 1.67 14.55
N VAL A 508 -5.74 2.51 13.70
CA VAL A 508 -4.45 3.16 13.98
C VAL A 508 -4.56 4.00 15.26
N GLU A 509 -5.65 4.75 15.39
CA GLU A 509 -5.90 5.56 16.59
C GLU A 509 -6.08 4.71 17.84
N LEU A 510 -6.87 3.62 17.78
CA LEU A 510 -6.99 2.69 18.90
C LEU A 510 -5.62 2.17 19.33
N LEU A 511 -4.78 1.71 18.39
CA LEU A 511 -3.47 1.16 18.73
C LEU A 511 -2.52 2.21 19.31
N ARG A 512 -2.60 3.46 18.83
CA ARG A 512 -1.89 4.59 19.44
C ARG A 512 -2.34 4.84 20.88
N GLN A 513 -3.64 4.83 21.15
CA GLN A 513 -4.21 5.00 22.49
C GLN A 513 -3.79 3.87 23.44
N LEU A 514 -3.64 2.63 22.95
CA LEU A 514 -3.08 1.51 23.71
C LEU A 514 -1.63 1.81 24.13
N ARG A 515 -0.79 2.27 23.19
CA ARG A 515 0.61 2.64 23.48
C ARG A 515 0.71 3.79 24.48
N LEU A 516 -0.18 4.78 24.37
CA LEU A 516 -0.26 5.91 25.29
C LEU A 516 -0.79 5.53 26.68
N GLY A 517 -1.34 4.33 26.84
CA GLY A 517 -1.93 3.89 28.11
C GLY A 517 -3.26 4.54 28.44
N GLU A 518 -4.00 5.02 27.44
CA GLU A 518 -5.40 5.44 27.63
C GLU A 518 -6.26 4.25 28.04
N TYR A 519 -5.91 3.06 27.52
CA TYR A 519 -6.41 1.78 27.96
C TYR A 519 -5.29 0.72 27.99
N ASP A 520 -5.50 -0.37 28.71
CA ASP A 520 -4.47 -1.37 29.02
C ASP A 520 -4.62 -2.65 28.18
N VAL A 521 -5.85 -2.94 27.72
CA VAL A 521 -6.20 -4.20 27.07
C VAL A 521 -6.85 -3.95 25.71
N LEU A 522 -6.42 -4.70 24.70
CA LEU A 522 -7.06 -4.74 23.40
C LEU A 522 -7.57 -6.15 23.09
N VAL A 523 -8.87 -6.29 22.89
CA VAL A 523 -9.52 -7.57 22.53
C VAL A 523 -9.80 -7.59 21.03
N GLY A 524 -9.29 -8.56 20.30
CA GLY A 524 -9.59 -8.68 18.87
C GLY A 524 -9.74 -10.11 18.42
N ILE A 525 -10.02 -10.29 17.13
CA ILE A 525 -10.12 -11.63 16.52
C ILE A 525 -8.81 -11.97 15.84
N ASN A 526 -8.42 -11.11 14.90
CA ASN A 526 -7.21 -11.24 14.11
C ASN A 526 -6.37 -9.97 14.27
N LEU A 527 -5.63 -9.91 15.38
CA LEU A 527 -4.69 -8.83 15.69
C LEU A 527 -3.39 -8.93 14.84
N LEU A 528 -3.35 -9.81 13.82
CA LEU A 528 -2.15 -10.14 13.05
C LEU A 528 -1.92 -9.22 11.85
N ARG A 529 -2.91 -8.42 11.43
CA ARG A 529 -2.89 -7.78 10.10
C ARG A 529 -1.99 -6.57 9.94
N GLU A 530 -1.66 -5.85 11.00
CA GLU A 530 -1.33 -4.41 10.84
C GLU A 530 0.16 -4.10 10.85
N GLY A 531 1.06 -5.09 10.93
CA GLY A 531 2.51 -4.83 10.97
C GLY A 531 2.96 -3.98 12.17
N LEU A 532 2.08 -3.76 13.16
CA LEU A 532 2.35 -2.84 14.26
C LEU A 532 3.21 -3.48 15.34
N ASP A 533 4.22 -2.71 15.75
CA ASP A 533 5.24 -3.06 16.72
C ASP A 533 4.87 -2.41 18.06
N LEU A 534 4.44 -3.23 19.03
CA LEU A 534 3.92 -2.80 20.34
C LEU A 534 4.85 -3.29 21.46
N PRO A 535 5.98 -2.61 21.74
CA PRO A 535 6.92 -3.02 22.79
C PRO A 535 6.31 -2.97 24.20
N GLU A 536 5.24 -2.21 24.39
CA GLU A 536 4.51 -2.09 25.65
C GLU A 536 3.69 -3.36 25.99
N VAL A 537 3.46 -4.26 25.03
CA VAL A 537 2.70 -5.50 25.23
C VAL A 537 3.60 -6.56 25.87
N SER A 538 3.27 -7.01 27.08
CA SER A 538 3.98 -8.08 27.80
C SER A 538 3.18 -9.38 27.92
N LEU A 539 1.88 -9.35 27.61
CA LEU A 539 1.02 -10.52 27.64
C LEU A 539 0.13 -10.62 26.40
N VAL A 540 0.11 -11.80 25.80
CA VAL A 540 -0.86 -12.17 24.76
C VAL A 540 -1.68 -13.36 25.25
N ALA A 541 -3.00 -13.19 25.34
CA ALA A 541 -3.93 -14.26 25.69
C ALA A 541 -4.66 -14.77 24.45
N ILE A 542 -4.66 -16.08 24.25
CA ILE A 542 -5.35 -16.76 23.15
C ILE A 542 -6.47 -17.58 23.75
N LEU A 543 -7.71 -17.07 23.65
CA LEU A 543 -8.89 -17.82 24.06
C LEU A 543 -9.21 -18.89 23.03
N ASP A 544 -9.77 -20.01 23.49
CA ASP A 544 -10.18 -21.13 22.64
C ASP A 544 -9.06 -21.59 21.70
N ALA A 545 -7.84 -21.77 22.25
CA ALA A 545 -6.66 -22.09 21.47
C ALA A 545 -6.75 -23.47 20.78
N ASP A 546 -7.58 -24.38 21.32
CA ASP A 546 -7.83 -25.72 20.79
C ASP A 546 -8.88 -25.80 19.66
N LYS A 547 -9.49 -24.66 19.30
CA LYS A 547 -10.47 -24.61 18.20
C LYS A 547 -9.76 -24.40 16.88
N GLU A 548 -9.39 -25.52 16.25
CA GLU A 548 -8.75 -25.52 14.94
C GLU A 548 -9.54 -24.75 13.88
N GLY A 549 -8.81 -24.19 12.92
CA GLY A 549 -9.31 -23.32 11.88
C GLY A 549 -8.29 -22.24 11.55
N PHE A 550 -8.66 -21.33 10.65
CA PHE A 550 -7.75 -20.28 10.18
C PHE A 550 -7.07 -19.50 11.33
N LEU A 551 -7.85 -19.11 12.35
CA LEU A 551 -7.37 -18.30 13.49
C LEU A 551 -6.49 -19.06 14.48
N ARG A 552 -6.44 -20.40 14.41
CA ARG A 552 -5.69 -21.27 15.34
C ARG A 552 -4.84 -22.31 14.60
N SER A 553 -4.50 -22.03 13.34
CA SER A 553 -3.50 -22.80 12.60
C SER A 553 -2.11 -22.57 13.16
N GLU A 554 -1.17 -23.47 12.85
CA GLU A 554 0.27 -23.36 13.16
C GLU A 554 0.80 -21.93 12.92
N ARG A 555 0.51 -21.39 11.74
CA ARG A 555 0.96 -20.06 11.31
C ARG A 555 0.35 -18.95 12.16
N SER A 556 -0.97 -18.96 12.31
CA SER A 556 -1.69 -17.94 13.10
C SER A 556 -1.25 -17.93 14.57
N LEU A 557 -1.01 -19.11 15.15
CA LEU A 557 -0.53 -19.22 16.53
C LEU A 557 0.87 -18.64 16.69
N ILE A 558 1.84 -19.02 15.84
CA ILE A 558 3.21 -18.48 15.88
C ILE A 558 3.22 -16.96 15.70
N GLN A 559 2.42 -16.42 14.79
CA GLN A 559 2.31 -14.98 14.60
C GLN A 559 1.69 -14.26 15.80
N THR A 560 0.70 -14.88 16.44
CA THR A 560 0.06 -14.33 17.64
C THR A 560 1.03 -14.32 18.81
N ILE A 561 1.79 -15.41 19.00
CA ILE A 561 2.87 -15.51 19.99
C ILE A 561 3.92 -14.42 19.76
N GLY A 562 4.31 -14.18 18.50
CA GLY A 562 5.31 -13.17 18.13
C GLY A 562 4.97 -11.74 18.55
N ARG A 563 3.70 -11.44 18.90
CA ARG A 563 3.29 -10.13 19.42
C ARG A 563 3.83 -9.85 20.84
N ALA A 564 4.10 -10.88 21.63
CA ALA A 564 4.72 -10.72 22.95
C ALA A 564 6.27 -10.66 22.88
N ALA A 565 6.88 -10.98 21.74
CA ALA A 565 8.34 -11.11 21.60
C ALA A 565 9.10 -9.76 21.52
N ARG A 566 8.40 -8.64 21.72
CA ARG A 566 8.94 -7.27 21.69
C ARG A 566 9.21 -6.70 23.08
N ASN A 567 8.84 -7.45 24.12
CA ASN A 567 8.99 -7.08 25.52
C ASN A 567 9.86 -8.11 26.25
N VAL A 568 10.73 -7.65 27.15
CA VAL A 568 11.63 -8.51 27.94
C VAL A 568 10.83 -9.48 28.82
N SER A 569 9.67 -9.04 29.31
CA SER A 569 8.74 -9.82 30.13
C SER A 569 7.66 -10.52 29.30
N GLY A 570 7.84 -10.64 27.98
CA GLY A 570 6.86 -11.21 27.06
C GLY A 570 6.41 -12.62 27.44
N ALA A 571 5.11 -12.81 27.60
CA ALA A 571 4.48 -14.08 27.90
C ALA A 571 3.21 -14.29 27.07
N VAL A 572 2.85 -15.55 26.86
CA VAL A 572 1.63 -15.97 26.16
C VAL A 572 0.86 -16.96 27.02
N ILE A 573 -0.46 -16.81 27.09
CA ILE A 573 -1.35 -17.79 27.70
C ILE A 573 -2.30 -18.32 26.63
N MET A 574 -2.29 -19.63 26.41
CA MET A 574 -3.24 -20.33 25.56
C MET A 574 -4.29 -21.02 26.44
N TYR A 575 -5.55 -20.61 26.34
CA TYR A 575 -6.64 -21.28 27.03
C TYR A 575 -7.21 -22.40 26.15
N ALA A 576 -7.06 -23.64 26.60
CA ALA A 576 -7.41 -24.85 25.86
C ALA A 576 -7.60 -26.03 26.81
N ASP A 577 -8.49 -26.97 26.44
CA ASP A 577 -8.68 -28.22 27.18
C ASP A 577 -7.91 -29.40 26.56
N SER A 578 -7.41 -29.23 25.34
CA SER A 578 -6.54 -30.19 24.64
C SER A 578 -5.46 -29.47 23.85
N VAL A 579 -4.30 -30.11 23.66
CA VAL A 579 -3.24 -29.60 22.79
C VAL A 579 -3.44 -30.19 21.40
N THR A 580 -3.76 -29.34 20.42
CA THR A 580 -3.90 -29.75 19.01
C THR A 580 -2.52 -29.85 18.34
N ASP A 581 -2.45 -30.46 17.16
CA ASP A 581 -1.20 -30.54 16.38
C ASP A 581 -0.67 -29.13 16.05
N SER A 582 -1.57 -28.21 15.71
CA SER A 582 -1.25 -26.80 15.47
C SER A 582 -0.63 -26.12 16.69
N MET A 583 -1.16 -26.40 17.89
CA MET A 583 -0.62 -25.88 19.14
C MET A 583 0.74 -26.50 19.46
N GLN A 584 0.87 -27.81 19.32
CA GLN A 584 2.11 -28.53 19.59
C GLN A 584 3.26 -27.98 18.74
N TYR A 585 3.03 -27.82 17.43
CA TYR A 585 4.02 -27.23 16.53
C TYR A 585 4.41 -25.80 16.94
N ALA A 586 3.43 -24.96 17.26
CA ALA A 586 3.70 -23.59 17.68
C ALA A 586 4.49 -23.50 18.99
N LEU A 587 4.19 -24.39 19.96
CA LEU A 587 4.92 -24.50 21.22
C LEU A 587 6.36 -24.94 20.99
N ASP A 588 6.56 -26.01 20.22
CA ASP A 588 7.88 -26.58 19.95
C ASP A 588 8.78 -25.60 19.18
N GLU A 589 8.24 -24.92 18.18
CA GLU A 589 8.99 -23.94 17.40
C GLU A 589 9.35 -22.69 18.23
N THR A 590 8.45 -22.23 19.10
CA THR A 590 8.71 -21.10 20.00
C THR A 590 9.82 -21.44 21.00
N GLU A 591 9.76 -22.64 21.61
CA GLU A 591 10.77 -23.07 22.58
C GLU A 591 12.14 -23.30 21.91
N ARG A 592 12.16 -23.88 20.69
CA ARG A 592 13.39 -24.05 19.90
C ARG A 592 14.06 -22.70 19.62
N ARG A 593 13.30 -21.70 19.18
CA ARG A 593 13.79 -20.34 18.93
C ARG A 593 14.31 -19.69 20.20
N ARG A 594 13.51 -19.75 21.28
CA ARG A 594 13.85 -19.21 22.60
C ARG A 594 15.17 -19.79 23.13
N ALA A 595 15.33 -21.11 23.09
CA ALA A 595 16.56 -21.79 23.54
C ALA A 595 17.79 -21.32 22.75
N LYS A 596 17.68 -21.20 21.42
CA LYS A 596 18.77 -20.70 20.57
C LYS A 596 19.14 -19.25 20.89
N GLN A 597 18.15 -18.39 21.12
CA GLN A 597 18.37 -16.99 21.46
C GLN A 597 19.02 -16.82 22.84
N ILE A 598 18.58 -17.59 23.84
CA ILE A 598 19.19 -17.61 25.17
C ILE A 598 20.66 -18.04 25.09
N ALA A 599 20.94 -19.15 24.39
CA ALA A 599 22.30 -19.65 24.23
C ALA A 599 23.22 -18.62 23.57
N TYR A 600 22.73 -17.94 22.52
CA TYR A 600 23.47 -16.86 21.87
C TYR A 600 23.75 -15.68 22.81
N ASN A 601 22.73 -15.25 23.57
CA ASN A 601 22.87 -14.15 24.53
C ASN A 601 23.89 -14.49 25.62
N GLU A 602 23.86 -15.72 26.15
CA GLU A 602 24.82 -16.20 27.15
C GLU A 602 26.26 -16.26 26.59
N GLU A 603 26.43 -16.77 25.37
CA GLU A 603 27.73 -16.85 24.70
C GLU A 603 28.34 -15.47 24.44
N HIS A 604 27.50 -14.49 24.10
CA HIS A 604 27.95 -13.14 23.71
C HIS A 604 27.84 -12.09 24.83
N GLY A 605 27.36 -12.48 26.02
CA GLY A 605 27.19 -11.58 27.16
C GLY A 605 26.15 -10.47 26.91
N ILE A 606 25.07 -10.78 26.17
CA ILE A 606 24.03 -9.83 25.80
C ILE A 606 22.89 -9.88 26.82
N ASP A 607 22.58 -8.75 27.44
CA ASP A 607 21.41 -8.60 28.31
C ASP A 607 20.22 -8.06 27.49
N PRO A 608 19.07 -8.78 27.41
CA PRO A 608 17.93 -8.37 26.60
C PRO A 608 17.43 -6.97 26.93
N GLN A 609 17.43 -6.07 25.94
CA GLN A 609 16.96 -4.69 26.12
C GLN A 609 15.56 -4.48 25.53
N PRO A 610 14.66 -3.75 26.22
CA PRO A 610 13.38 -3.38 25.65
C PRO A 610 13.56 -2.41 24.48
N LEU A 611 12.76 -2.59 23.42
CA LEU A 611 12.79 -1.70 22.26
C LEU A 611 12.16 -0.35 22.61
N ARG A 612 12.91 0.74 22.49
CA ARG A 612 12.39 2.11 22.67
C ARG A 612 12.04 2.73 21.31
N LYS A 613 10.78 2.61 20.88
CA LYS A 613 10.28 3.22 19.64
C LYS A 613 9.44 4.47 19.95
N LYS A 614 9.68 5.60 19.27
CA LYS A 614 8.91 6.83 19.47
C LYS A 614 7.42 6.58 19.15
N ILE A 615 6.53 7.23 19.90
CA ILE A 615 5.07 7.11 19.70
C ILE A 615 4.61 7.96 18.50
N ALA A 616 5.35 9.03 18.17
CA ALA A 616 5.02 10.00 17.12
C ALA A 616 4.99 9.41 15.69
N ASP A 617 5.78 8.37 15.41
CA ASP A 617 5.93 7.79 14.05
C ASP A 617 4.64 7.18 13.46
N ILE A 618 3.59 6.96 14.26
CA ILE A 618 2.39 6.23 13.84
C ILE A 618 1.41 7.14 13.07
N LEU A 619 1.25 8.39 13.51
CA LEU A 619 0.31 9.34 12.91
C LEU A 619 0.97 10.11 11.76
N ASP A 620 2.22 10.54 11.91
CA ASP A 620 2.91 11.34 10.89
C ASP A 620 2.94 10.60 9.54
N GLN A 621 3.06 9.25 9.53
CA GLN A 621 3.04 8.43 8.31
C GLN A 621 1.68 8.35 7.59
N VAL A 622 0.58 8.65 8.29
CA VAL A 622 -0.79 8.62 7.76
C VAL A 622 -1.33 10.03 7.53
N TYR A 623 -0.94 10.98 8.39
CA TYR A 623 -1.44 12.35 8.43
C TYR A 623 -0.57 13.37 7.67
N GLU A 624 0.70 13.07 7.32
CA GLU A 624 1.51 13.93 6.41
C GLU A 624 0.94 14.04 4.97
N ARG A 625 -0.24 13.47 4.70
CA ARG A 625 -0.84 13.35 3.34
C ARG A 625 -2.15 14.13 3.13
N GLU A 626 -2.58 15.00 4.04
CA GLU A 626 -3.84 15.76 3.87
C GLU A 626 -3.71 17.29 4.10
N GLU A 627 -2.54 17.90 3.92
CA GLU A 627 -2.41 19.37 4.01
C GLU A 627 -2.75 20.08 2.69
N GLY A 628 -3.83 20.88 2.68
CA GLY A 628 -4.22 21.71 1.54
C GLY A 628 -5.35 22.71 1.78
N ASP A 629 -4.95 23.95 2.08
CA ASP A 629 -5.61 25.25 1.83
C ASP A 629 -6.75 25.79 2.75
N GLY A 630 -6.65 27.10 3.01
CA GLY A 630 -7.34 27.82 4.06
C GLY A 630 -8.49 28.75 3.61
N GLY A 631 -9.38 29.07 4.54
CA GLY A 631 -10.46 30.04 4.36
C GLY A 631 -11.10 30.49 5.68
N SER A 632 -11.41 31.78 5.79
CA SER A 632 -11.79 32.50 7.01
C SER A 632 -13.18 32.16 7.57
N ALA A 633 -13.31 32.06 8.90
CA ALA A 633 -14.60 31.97 9.60
C ALA A 633 -14.92 33.27 10.36
N ALA A 634 -16.14 33.77 10.13
CA ALA A 634 -16.75 34.87 10.88
C ALA A 634 -17.37 34.36 12.19
N THR A 635 -17.24 35.16 13.25
CA THR A 635 -17.76 34.95 14.60
C THR A 635 -19.27 35.11 14.70
N VAL A 636 -19.96 34.19 15.39
CA VAL A 636 -21.31 34.40 15.95
C VAL A 636 -21.32 33.93 17.41
N ASP A 637 -21.92 34.75 18.26
CA ASP A 637 -21.98 34.63 19.73
C ASP A 637 -23.42 34.28 20.20
N ARG A 638 -23.54 33.65 21.39
CA ARG A 638 -24.73 33.35 22.27
C ARG A 638 -25.32 31.91 22.25
N PRO A 639 -26.10 31.48 23.28
CA PRO A 639 -26.15 31.81 24.73
C PRO A 639 -26.03 30.56 25.65
N ARG A 640 -25.97 30.76 26.98
CA ARG A 640 -25.62 29.78 28.04
C ARG A 640 -26.61 28.60 28.23
N ALA A 641 -26.04 27.40 28.36
CA ALA A 641 -26.66 26.06 28.40
C ALA A 641 -27.48 25.66 29.65
N LYS A 642 -27.90 26.59 30.51
CA LYS A 642 -28.56 26.23 31.79
C LYS A 642 -30.04 25.80 31.71
N ASP A 643 -30.67 25.91 30.54
CA ASP A 643 -32.10 25.61 30.35
C ASP A 643 -32.36 24.56 29.24
N MET A 644 -31.33 23.83 28.79
CA MET A 644 -31.43 22.89 27.67
C MET A 644 -31.69 21.44 28.12
N PRO A 645 -32.60 20.70 27.44
CA PRO A 645 -32.75 19.25 27.62
C PRO A 645 -31.43 18.49 27.37
N ALA A 646 -31.20 17.38 28.09
CA ALA A 646 -29.97 16.58 27.96
C ALA A 646 -29.66 16.15 26.52
N ALA A 647 -30.69 15.90 25.69
CA ALA A 647 -30.54 15.55 24.28
C ALA A 647 -30.01 16.71 23.42
N GLU A 648 -30.39 17.96 23.74
CA GLU A 648 -29.90 19.14 23.02
C GLU A 648 -28.46 19.47 23.40
N VAL A 649 -28.09 19.27 24.68
CA VAL A 649 -26.71 19.43 25.15
C VAL A 649 -25.79 18.38 24.50
N GLN A 650 -26.26 17.13 24.36
CA GLN A 650 -25.49 16.09 23.65
C GLN A 650 -25.28 16.46 22.17
N LYS A 651 -26.33 16.93 21.49
CA LYS A 651 -26.22 17.38 20.09
C LYS A 651 -25.24 18.54 19.93
N LEU A 652 -25.27 19.50 20.85
CA LEU A 652 -24.33 20.63 20.87
C LEU A 652 -22.88 20.16 21.07
N ILE A 653 -22.64 19.16 21.94
CA ILE A 653 -21.32 18.55 22.10
C ILE A 653 -20.84 17.91 20.80
N ASP A 654 -21.72 17.20 20.10
CA ASP A 654 -21.38 16.54 18.83
C ASP A 654 -21.05 17.58 17.74
N ASP A 655 -21.85 18.64 17.63
CA ASP A 655 -21.64 19.75 16.70
C ASP A 655 -20.31 20.50 17.00
N LEU A 656 -20.02 20.79 18.28
CA LEU A 656 -18.77 21.42 18.69
C LEU A 656 -17.57 20.48 18.49
N THR A 657 -17.74 19.17 18.64
CA THR A 657 -16.69 18.18 18.38
C THR A 657 -16.34 18.14 16.89
N ALA A 658 -17.35 18.20 16.02
CA ALA A 658 -17.14 18.32 14.58
C ALA A 658 -16.43 19.63 14.21
N GLN A 659 -16.81 20.75 14.83
CA GLN A 659 -16.15 22.05 14.65
C GLN A 659 -14.73 22.07 15.18
N MET A 660 -14.46 21.40 16.31
CA MET A 660 -13.10 21.26 16.86
C MET A 660 -12.22 20.44 15.91
N GLY A 661 -12.76 19.36 15.34
CA GLY A 661 -12.09 18.58 14.31
C GLY A 661 -11.83 19.37 13.03
N ALA A 662 -12.77 20.24 12.62
CA ALA A 662 -12.56 21.18 11.51
C ALA A 662 -11.49 22.23 11.84
N ALA A 663 -11.52 22.83 13.03
CA ALA A 663 -10.54 23.81 13.47
C ALA A 663 -9.12 23.21 13.60
N ALA A 664 -9.01 21.95 14.02
CA ALA A 664 -7.75 21.22 14.05
C ALA A 664 -7.23 20.94 12.63
N ARG A 665 -8.12 20.54 11.69
CA ARG A 665 -7.79 20.39 10.26
C ARG A 665 -7.33 21.70 9.63
N GLU A 666 -7.90 22.83 10.04
CA GLU A 666 -7.54 24.17 9.56
C GLU A 666 -6.35 24.81 10.30
N LEU A 667 -5.63 24.05 11.13
CA LEU A 667 -4.50 24.52 11.95
C LEU A 667 -4.84 25.69 12.89
N LYS A 668 -6.13 25.90 13.18
CA LYS A 668 -6.63 26.89 14.14
C LYS A 668 -6.57 26.29 15.54
N PHE A 669 -5.37 25.92 16.00
CA PHE A 669 -5.15 25.23 17.27
C PHE A 669 -5.69 25.98 18.49
N GLU A 670 -5.68 27.31 18.43
CA GLU A 670 -6.28 28.15 19.47
C GLU A 670 -7.81 28.02 19.51
N LEU A 671 -8.45 27.90 18.34
CA LEU A 671 -9.89 27.68 18.24
C LEU A 671 -10.25 26.24 18.64
N ALA A 672 -9.50 25.26 18.16
CA ALA A 672 -9.65 23.86 18.57
C ALA A 672 -9.46 23.70 20.10
N GLY A 673 -8.48 24.41 20.68
CA GLY A 673 -8.27 24.46 22.13
C GLY A 673 -9.45 25.05 22.88
N ARG A 674 -10.02 26.18 22.41
CA ARG A 674 -11.23 26.76 23.01
C ARG A 674 -12.44 25.84 22.91
N LEU A 675 -12.69 25.25 21.74
CA LEU A 675 -13.79 24.32 21.51
C LEU A 675 -13.64 23.07 22.39
N ARG A 676 -12.42 22.55 22.56
CA ARG A 676 -12.11 21.43 23.47
C ARG A 676 -12.49 21.77 24.91
N ASP A 677 -12.10 22.94 25.38
CA ASP A 677 -12.37 23.37 26.76
C ASP A 677 -13.88 23.59 26.97
N GLU A 678 -14.59 24.12 25.97
CA GLU A 678 -16.04 24.29 25.98
C GLU A 678 -16.80 22.95 25.96
N ILE A 679 -16.36 21.99 25.14
CA ILE A 679 -16.87 20.61 25.14
C ILE A 679 -16.66 19.96 26.51
N ALA A 680 -15.50 20.18 27.14
CA ALA A 680 -15.20 19.61 28.46
C ALA A 680 -16.17 20.14 29.54
N ASP A 681 -16.55 21.41 29.46
CA ASP A 681 -17.51 22.00 30.39
C ASP A 681 -18.95 21.55 30.10
N LEU A 682 -19.37 21.48 28.83
CA LEU A 682 -20.68 20.92 28.45
C LEU A 682 -20.83 19.45 28.85
N LYS A 683 -19.75 18.66 28.75
CA LYS A 683 -19.74 17.26 29.22
C LYS A 683 -19.91 17.15 30.74
N LYS A 684 -19.37 18.10 31.52
CA LYS A 684 -19.62 18.16 32.98
C LYS A 684 -21.07 18.52 33.27
N GLU A 685 -21.62 19.51 32.56
CA GLU A 685 -23.02 19.91 32.73
C GLU A 685 -23.98 18.78 32.35
N LEU A 686 -23.74 18.08 31.24
CA LEU A 686 -24.53 16.92 30.82
C LEU A 686 -24.51 15.79 31.85
N ARG A 687 -23.37 15.55 32.51
CA ARG A 687 -23.28 14.58 33.62
C ARG A 687 -24.14 15.03 34.80
N GLY A 688 -24.09 16.30 35.17
CA GLY A 688 -24.94 16.87 36.22
C GLY A 688 -26.44 16.76 35.91
N ILE A 689 -26.85 17.02 34.67
CA ILE A 689 -28.26 16.89 34.24
C ILE A 689 -28.72 15.43 34.31
N LYS A 690 -27.91 14.48 33.83
CA LYS A 690 -28.21 13.04 33.89
C LYS A 690 -28.30 12.51 35.33
N GLU A 691 -27.49 13.02 36.24
CA GLU A 691 -27.55 12.68 37.68
C GLU A 691 -28.80 13.26 38.37
N MET A 692 -29.35 14.37 37.88
CA MET A 692 -30.58 15.00 38.39
C MET A 692 -31.86 14.41 37.80
N GLY A 693 -31.78 13.51 36.82
CA GLY A 693 -32.92 12.81 36.23
C GLY A 693 -33.86 13.69 35.40
N ILE A 694 -33.33 14.76 34.79
CA ILE A 694 -34.08 15.68 33.91
C ILE A 694 -33.74 15.40 32.45
#